data_AF-A3LW26-F1
#
_entry.id   AF-A3LW26-F1
#
_cell.length_a   1.000
_cell.length_b   1.000
_cell.length_c   1.000
_cell.angle_alpha   90.00
_cell.angle_beta   90.00
_cell.angle_gamma   90.00
#
_symmetry.space_group_name_H-M   'P 1'
#
loop_
_entity.id
_entity.type
_entity.pdbx_description
1 polymer ?
#
loop_
_entity_poly.entity_id
_entity_poly.type
_entity_poly.pdbx_seq_one_letter_code
_entity_poly.pdbx_strand_id
1 'polypeptide(L)'
;MLIIDSEPYQDKAAGRSSNGYRKKDVGLYAINYGNVYVASVAIYSSYTQVLQAFIEAEKFNGPSIVLAYLPYNKETDNTLSILQETKKAVDSGYWPLYRYNPSIESEADSFKLDSSNLRKQLKEFLDRENKLTLLAAKNPVLSRNLTATATSEVKKQQKKVAADSYAKLLQGLSGPPLTVAFASDGGNAEAVAKKVNRQALGRGLKSVVLAMDDLSIEDLPTETNIVFITSTSGQGEFPTNGKQFWDGLKNTTDLELSTVKYSVFGLGDSQYWPRKEDKHYYNKPAKDLESKLKLYGGIELAEIGLGDDQDADGFNTGFNEWIPKIWKALGVDNVEGVEEPKPITNEDMKINSDFLRGTIVEGLNDQSTGSISAVDQQLTKFHGIYMQDDRDIRDERKSQGLEPAYAFMVRVRLPGGQASPAQYLKMNELSDFRGNGTLKITTRATFQLHGVVKHNLKPAIRGMNASLMDTLAACGDVNRNVMVSALPHNAKVHAQISSIGAKISEHLLPNTTAYHEIWLQGEDESDKPGDRDNWETRKNGPTKTKTLVAGNALADLEPLYGSTYLPRKFKIVITVPPFNDVDVYAHDIGLIAIVINNEVIGFNMLVGGGMGSTHNNKKTYPRTGSMFGFVPVDKIHLACEKVMLVQRDFGDRTNRKHARLKYTIDDMGVDIFKGKVEDLLGFKFEEPKEFKIESNIDYFGWCKDELGYNHFTCFIENGRIEDTAELPQKTGLKNIAEYLNGGRSGEFRLTGNQHLVISNIEDADLTHVKSLLAEYKLDNTDFSALRLSSSSCVAFPTCGLAMAESERYLPELITKLETSLEEFGLRHDSVVMRMTGCPNGCARPWLAEVALVGKAYGAYNLMLGGGHHGERLNKIYRYSIKEDEILDILLPLFKRWSLEREEGEPFGDFVIRIGIIKPTTEGKYFHDDIPEDA
;
A
#
# COMPACT_ATOMS: atom_id res chain seq x y z
N MET A 1 -0.70 35.59 -43.18
CA MET A 1 -1.16 36.24 -41.94
C MET A 1 -0.61 35.46 -40.75
N LEU A 2 0.21 36.11 -39.92
CA LEU A 2 0.71 35.52 -38.67
C LEU A 2 -0.19 36.00 -37.52
N ILE A 3 -0.72 35.07 -36.75
CA ILE A 3 -1.51 35.36 -35.55
C ILE A 3 -0.74 34.78 -34.37
N ILE A 4 -0.48 35.60 -33.35
CA ILE A 4 0.22 35.16 -32.14
C ILE A 4 -0.80 35.05 -31.00
N ASP A 5 -0.90 33.88 -30.37
CA ASP A 5 -1.59 33.71 -29.08
C ASP A 5 -0.55 33.74 -27.97
N SER A 6 -0.57 34.83 -27.20
CA SER A 6 0.36 35.08 -26.10
C SER A 6 -0.21 34.78 -24.71
N GLU A 7 -1.42 34.24 -24.62
CA GLU A 7 -2.10 33.94 -23.35
C GLU A 7 -1.49 32.65 -22.72
N PRO A 8 -0.90 32.71 -21.51
CA PRO A 8 -0.29 31.55 -20.86
C PRO A 8 -1.28 30.41 -20.56
N TYR A 9 -0.77 29.18 -20.56
CA TYR A 9 -1.58 27.98 -20.35
C TYR A 9 -2.21 27.95 -18.95
N GLN A 10 -1.45 28.30 -17.92
CA GLN A 10 -1.93 28.37 -16.53
C GLN A 10 -3.07 29.38 -16.33
N ASP A 11 -3.06 30.51 -17.04
CA ASP A 11 -4.09 31.55 -16.91
C ASP A 11 -5.41 31.19 -17.61
N LYS A 12 -5.39 30.36 -18.67
CA LYS A 12 -6.65 29.80 -19.24
C LYS A 12 -7.27 28.71 -18.38
N ALA A 13 -6.49 28.02 -17.54
CA ALA A 13 -7.03 27.06 -16.56
C ALA A 13 -7.72 27.76 -15.38
N ALA A 14 -7.30 28.99 -15.04
CA ALA A 14 -7.82 29.74 -13.90
C ALA A 14 -9.00 30.70 -14.22
N GLY A 15 -9.28 31.05 -15.49
CA GLY A 15 -10.03 32.29 -15.79
C GLY A 15 -11.31 32.25 -16.64
N ARG A 16 -11.77 31.13 -17.25
CA ARG A 16 -13.00 31.14 -18.08
C ARG A 16 -13.90 29.92 -17.90
N SER A 17 -14.46 29.78 -16.71
CA SER A 17 -15.75 29.12 -16.48
C SER A 17 -16.94 30.10 -16.50
N SER A 18 -16.73 31.40 -16.75
CA SER A 18 -17.70 32.44 -16.38
C SER A 18 -18.58 33.04 -17.47
N ASN A 19 -18.54 32.63 -18.76
CA ASN A 19 -19.45 33.26 -19.75
C ASN A 19 -19.86 32.47 -21.02
N GLY A 20 -19.74 31.14 -21.06
CA GLY A 20 -20.41 30.31 -22.10
C GLY A 20 -20.03 30.51 -23.58
N TYR A 21 -19.26 31.54 -23.96
CA TYR A 21 -18.84 31.78 -25.34
C TYR A 21 -17.49 31.09 -25.63
N ARG A 22 -17.56 29.98 -26.39
CA ARG A 22 -16.40 29.32 -27.01
C ARG A 22 -15.69 30.29 -27.97
N LYS A 23 -14.40 30.62 -27.76
CA LYS A 23 -13.55 31.24 -28.79
C LYS A 23 -13.50 30.29 -30.00
N LYS A 24 -13.87 30.76 -31.20
CA LYS A 24 -13.76 30.00 -32.45
C LYS A 24 -12.28 29.82 -32.81
N ASP A 25 -11.86 28.60 -33.13
CA ASP A 25 -10.49 28.32 -33.57
C ASP A 25 -10.32 28.75 -35.02
N VAL A 26 -9.67 29.90 -35.22
CA VAL A 26 -9.50 30.54 -36.53
C VAL A 26 -8.78 29.62 -37.51
N GLY A 27 -7.87 28.76 -37.03
CA GLY A 27 -7.13 27.83 -37.88
C GLY A 27 -8.03 26.74 -38.44
N LEU A 28 -8.84 26.12 -37.58
CA LEU A 28 -9.78 25.07 -38.01
C LEU A 28 -10.87 25.61 -38.93
N TYR A 29 -11.34 26.84 -38.71
CA TYR A 29 -12.28 27.48 -39.62
C TYR A 29 -11.67 27.83 -40.97
N ALA A 30 -10.40 28.27 -41.00
CA ALA A 30 -9.70 28.61 -42.24
C ALA A 30 -9.50 27.38 -43.15
N ILE A 31 -9.32 26.19 -42.56
CA ILE A 31 -9.19 24.92 -43.30
C ILE A 31 -10.46 24.64 -44.13
N ASN A 32 -11.65 25.01 -43.67
CA ASN A 32 -12.92 24.77 -44.38
C ASN A 32 -13.09 25.56 -45.68
N TYR A 33 -12.32 26.63 -45.89
CA TYR A 33 -12.38 27.39 -47.13
C TYR A 33 -11.64 26.69 -48.28
N GLY A 34 -10.81 25.68 -47.98
CA GLY A 34 -10.22 24.77 -48.97
C GLY A 34 -9.17 25.38 -49.91
N ASN A 35 -8.91 26.68 -49.81
CA ASN A 35 -7.96 27.42 -50.65
C ASN A 35 -6.94 28.24 -49.83
N VAL A 36 -6.75 27.89 -48.56
CA VAL A 36 -5.88 28.59 -47.60
C VAL A 36 -4.87 27.62 -47.00
N TYR A 37 -3.58 27.97 -46.99
CA TYR A 37 -2.59 27.23 -46.19
C TYR A 37 -2.75 27.59 -44.71
N VAL A 38 -2.78 26.60 -43.82
CA VAL A 38 -2.96 26.84 -42.38
C VAL A 38 -1.92 26.07 -41.58
N ALA A 39 -1.20 26.73 -40.68
CA ALA A 39 -0.29 26.07 -39.74
C ALA A 39 -0.50 26.55 -38.31
N SER A 40 -0.36 25.63 -37.36
CA SER A 40 -0.24 25.89 -35.93
C SER A 40 1.16 25.55 -35.47
N VAL A 41 1.87 26.53 -34.92
CA VAL A 41 3.30 26.47 -34.59
C VAL A 41 3.57 26.98 -33.18
N ALA A 42 4.66 26.51 -32.57
CA ALA A 42 5.12 27.02 -31.28
C ALA A 42 6.64 26.98 -31.23
N ILE A 43 7.28 28.16 -31.20
CA ILE A 43 8.72 28.29 -31.44
C ILE A 43 9.58 27.56 -30.39
N TYR A 44 9.14 27.57 -29.13
CA TYR A 44 9.83 26.91 -28.02
C TYR A 44 9.45 25.43 -27.86
N SER A 45 8.55 24.91 -28.71
CA SER A 45 8.23 23.48 -28.76
C SER A 45 8.99 22.78 -29.90
N SER A 46 8.97 23.37 -31.10
CA SER A 46 9.72 22.83 -32.25
C SER A 46 10.10 23.93 -33.23
N TYR A 47 11.33 24.40 -33.15
CA TYR A 47 11.88 25.41 -34.06
C TYR A 47 11.87 24.93 -35.52
N THR A 48 12.19 23.66 -35.73
CA THR A 48 12.22 23.04 -37.07
C THR A 48 10.85 23.01 -37.73
N GLN A 49 9.79 22.71 -36.94
CA GLN A 49 8.41 22.72 -37.42
C GLN A 49 7.94 24.13 -37.78
N VAL A 50 8.33 25.13 -36.99
CA VAL A 50 8.05 26.55 -37.27
C VAL A 50 8.70 26.93 -38.60
N LEU A 51 10.02 26.70 -38.75
CA LEU A 51 10.74 27.04 -39.98
C LEU A 51 10.08 26.39 -41.21
N GLN A 52 9.73 25.11 -41.10
CA GLN A 52 9.08 24.38 -42.19
C GLN A 52 7.69 24.93 -42.52
N ALA A 53 6.88 25.26 -41.51
CA ALA A 53 5.57 25.87 -41.72
C ALA A 53 5.67 27.23 -42.43
N PHE A 54 6.66 28.05 -42.08
CA PHE A 54 6.88 29.34 -42.74
C PHE A 54 7.35 29.19 -44.20
N ILE A 55 8.26 28.25 -44.47
CA ILE A 55 8.71 27.95 -45.84
C ILE A 55 7.55 27.45 -46.71
N GLU A 56 6.69 26.58 -46.16
CA GLU A 56 5.51 26.07 -46.87
C GLU A 56 4.45 27.15 -47.08
N ALA A 57 4.21 28.01 -46.08
CA ALA A 57 3.31 29.14 -46.16
C ALA A 57 3.74 30.18 -47.21
N GLU A 58 5.05 30.40 -47.37
CA GLU A 58 5.64 31.30 -48.38
C GLU A 58 5.53 30.73 -49.80
N LYS A 59 5.73 29.42 -49.95
CA LYS A 59 5.64 28.73 -51.25
C LYS A 59 4.20 28.52 -51.74
N PHE A 60 3.21 28.62 -50.87
CA PHE A 60 1.81 28.42 -51.21
C PHE A 60 1.27 29.59 -52.05
N ASN A 61 0.78 29.30 -53.26
CA ASN A 61 0.23 30.32 -54.17
C ASN A 61 -1.24 30.64 -53.83
N GLY A 62 -1.44 31.29 -52.69
CA GLY A 62 -2.75 31.65 -52.13
C GLY A 62 -2.63 32.29 -50.75
N PRO A 63 -3.76 32.57 -50.07
CA PRO A 63 -3.72 33.07 -48.69
C PRO A 63 -3.16 32.02 -47.72
N SER A 64 -2.26 32.44 -46.82
CA SER A 64 -1.65 31.57 -45.80
C SER A 64 -1.91 32.13 -44.39
N ILE A 65 -2.24 31.28 -43.43
CA ILE A 65 -2.45 31.62 -42.01
C ILE A 65 -1.53 30.76 -41.14
N VAL A 66 -0.71 31.42 -40.31
CA VAL A 66 0.15 30.74 -39.33
C VAL A 66 -0.25 31.23 -37.94
N LEU A 67 -0.65 30.30 -37.09
CA LEU A 67 -1.02 30.51 -35.68
C LEU A 67 0.19 30.14 -34.82
N ALA A 68 0.82 31.12 -34.20
CA ALA A 68 1.99 30.93 -33.36
C ALA A 68 1.63 31.04 -31.87
N TYR A 69 2.00 30.04 -31.08
CA TYR A 69 1.89 30.10 -29.62
C TYR A 69 3.17 30.65 -29.01
N LEU A 70 3.02 31.73 -28.24
CA LEU A 70 4.13 32.41 -27.57
C LEU A 70 3.65 32.99 -26.23
N PRO A 71 3.49 32.17 -25.18
CA PRO A 71 2.87 32.59 -23.93
C PRO A 71 3.79 33.49 -23.09
N TYR A 72 3.52 34.80 -23.04
CA TYR A 72 4.25 35.76 -22.19
C TYR A 72 3.29 36.80 -21.59
N ASN A 73 3.60 37.28 -20.39
CA ASN A 73 2.85 38.31 -19.67
C ASN A 73 3.46 39.72 -19.88
N LYS A 74 4.80 39.81 -20.01
CA LYS A 74 5.56 41.03 -20.30
C LYS A 74 6.74 40.70 -21.21
N GLU A 75 7.21 41.67 -22.01
CA GLU A 75 8.37 41.49 -22.92
C GLU A 75 9.69 41.14 -22.18
N THR A 76 9.74 41.33 -20.86
CA THR A 76 10.88 41.03 -20.00
C THR A 76 10.78 39.68 -19.28
N ASP A 77 9.77 38.87 -19.58
CA ASP A 77 9.59 37.57 -18.92
C ASP A 77 10.72 36.59 -19.23
N ASN A 78 11.06 35.76 -18.25
CA ASN A 78 12.14 34.79 -18.37
C ASN A 78 11.84 33.80 -19.51
N THR A 79 12.78 33.67 -20.44
CA THR A 79 12.70 32.73 -21.57
C THR A 79 12.45 31.29 -21.11
N LEU A 80 12.94 30.92 -19.93
CA LEU A 80 12.73 29.59 -19.34
C LEU A 80 11.27 29.34 -18.94
N SER A 81 10.58 30.34 -18.38
CA SER A 81 9.16 30.19 -18.02
C SER A 81 8.28 30.11 -19.27
N ILE A 82 8.58 30.91 -20.29
CA ILE A 82 7.87 30.88 -21.58
C ILE A 82 8.05 29.50 -22.24
N LEU A 83 9.26 28.93 -22.19
CA LEU A 83 9.54 27.60 -22.73
C LEU A 83 8.79 26.50 -21.98
N GLN A 84 8.81 26.53 -20.64
CA GLN A 84 8.10 25.55 -19.82
C GLN A 84 6.59 25.58 -20.06
N GLU A 85 6.00 26.77 -20.16
CA GLU A 85 4.58 26.94 -20.46
C GLU A 85 4.23 26.49 -21.88
N THR A 86 5.06 26.83 -22.86
CA THR A 86 4.89 26.39 -24.25
C THR A 86 4.93 24.86 -24.35
N LYS A 87 5.88 24.23 -23.65
CA LYS A 87 6.03 22.77 -23.65
C LYS A 87 4.85 22.09 -22.96
N LYS A 88 4.43 22.56 -21.79
CA LYS A 88 3.22 22.06 -21.11
C LYS A 88 1.97 22.18 -22.00
N ALA A 89 1.81 23.30 -22.70
CA ALA A 89 0.68 23.55 -23.59
C ALA A 89 0.64 22.58 -24.78
N VAL A 90 1.78 22.28 -25.41
CA VAL A 90 1.85 21.34 -26.54
C VAL A 90 1.77 19.89 -26.06
N ASP A 91 2.50 19.53 -25.00
CA ASP A 91 2.54 18.17 -24.46
C ASP A 91 1.21 17.75 -23.83
N SER A 92 0.44 18.69 -23.27
CA SER A 92 -0.94 18.41 -22.81
C SER A 92 -1.97 18.32 -23.94
N GLY A 93 -1.57 18.61 -25.19
CA GLY A 93 -2.47 18.71 -26.34
C GLY A 93 -3.38 19.95 -26.32
N TYR A 94 -3.13 20.90 -25.43
CA TYR A 94 -3.89 22.16 -25.38
C TYR A 94 -3.63 23.04 -26.61
N TRP A 95 -2.37 23.08 -27.09
CA TRP A 95 -1.97 23.74 -28.32
C TRP A 95 -1.42 22.71 -29.33
N PRO A 96 -2.26 22.12 -30.20
CA PRO A 96 -1.79 21.13 -31.17
C PRO A 96 -0.96 21.80 -32.27
N LEU A 97 0.12 21.15 -32.67
CA LEU A 97 0.96 21.58 -33.79
C LEU A 97 0.55 20.81 -35.05
N TYR A 98 0.19 21.52 -36.10
CA TYR A 98 -0.26 20.92 -37.36
C TYR A 98 -0.03 21.86 -38.55
N ARG A 99 -0.07 21.31 -39.75
CA ARG A 99 0.04 22.02 -41.03
C ARG A 99 -0.96 21.48 -42.04
N TYR A 100 -1.59 22.38 -42.77
CA TYR A 100 -2.57 22.10 -43.80
C TYR A 100 -2.22 22.84 -45.08
N ASN A 101 -2.01 22.10 -46.17
CA ASN A 101 -1.76 22.62 -47.50
C ASN A 101 -2.77 22.04 -48.50
N PRO A 102 -3.78 22.83 -48.93
CA PRO A 102 -4.81 22.35 -49.85
C PRO A 102 -4.35 22.20 -51.30
N SER A 103 -3.15 22.69 -51.68
CA SER A 103 -2.60 22.49 -53.03
C SER A 103 -2.04 21.08 -53.25
N ILE A 104 -1.99 20.25 -52.21
CA ILE A 104 -1.55 18.87 -52.31
C ILE A 104 -2.75 18.02 -52.75
N GLU A 105 -2.70 17.47 -53.97
CA GLU A 105 -3.79 16.68 -54.58
C GLU A 105 -4.20 15.45 -53.75
N SER A 106 -3.26 14.90 -52.96
CA SER A 106 -3.60 13.85 -52.00
C SER A 106 -4.19 14.46 -50.72
N GLU A 107 -5.48 14.22 -50.51
CA GLU A 107 -6.22 14.67 -49.34
C GLU A 107 -5.57 14.21 -48.01
N ALA A 108 -4.86 13.06 -48.03
CA ALA A 108 -4.14 12.51 -46.89
C ALA A 108 -2.81 13.21 -46.57
N ASP A 109 -2.13 13.78 -47.57
CA ASP A 109 -0.87 14.52 -47.39
C ASP A 109 -1.12 16.03 -47.22
N SER A 110 -2.34 16.48 -47.53
CA SER A 110 -2.79 17.85 -47.36
C SER A 110 -2.83 18.28 -45.89
N PHE A 111 -3.04 17.38 -44.93
CA PHE A 111 -3.06 17.69 -43.49
C PHE A 111 -2.04 16.84 -42.72
N LYS A 112 -1.15 17.51 -41.97
CA LYS A 112 -0.11 16.89 -41.15
C LYS A 112 -0.23 17.34 -39.70
N LEU A 113 -0.28 16.37 -38.79
CA LEU A 113 -0.23 16.62 -37.36
C LEU A 113 1.22 16.42 -36.87
N ASP A 114 1.83 17.47 -36.32
CA ASP A 114 3.23 17.48 -35.89
C ASP A 114 3.39 17.25 -34.37
N SER A 115 2.33 17.42 -33.58
CA SER A 115 2.31 17.12 -32.13
C SER A 115 1.70 15.75 -31.81
N SER A 116 2.22 15.06 -30.80
CA SER A 116 1.81 13.68 -30.44
C SER A 116 0.43 13.58 -29.78
N ASN A 117 -0.07 14.65 -29.16
CA ASN A 117 -1.35 14.65 -28.44
C ASN A 117 -2.41 15.49 -29.17
N LEU A 118 -3.57 14.88 -29.42
CA LEU A 118 -4.72 15.50 -30.10
C LEU A 118 -5.67 16.14 -29.09
N ARG A 119 -5.97 17.43 -29.27
CA ARG A 119 -7.05 18.07 -28.52
C ARG A 119 -8.41 17.49 -28.92
N LYS A 120 -9.33 17.37 -27.95
CA LYS A 120 -10.73 16.95 -28.17
C LYS A 120 -11.43 17.70 -29.32
N GLN A 121 -11.19 19.00 -29.47
CA GLN A 121 -11.79 19.83 -30.53
C GLN A 121 -11.23 19.52 -31.93
N LEU A 122 -9.92 19.27 -32.04
CA LEU A 122 -9.28 18.88 -33.31
C LEU A 122 -9.69 17.46 -33.70
N LYS A 123 -9.82 16.55 -32.73
CA LYS A 123 -10.36 15.20 -32.92
C LYS A 123 -11.81 15.24 -33.43
N GLU A 124 -12.70 15.96 -32.74
CA GLU A 124 -14.11 16.12 -33.14
C GLU A 124 -14.27 16.76 -34.53
N PHE A 125 -13.35 17.66 -34.92
CA PHE A 125 -13.31 18.27 -36.25
C PHE A 125 -12.85 17.28 -37.34
N LEU A 126 -11.76 16.55 -37.09
CA LEU A 126 -11.22 15.55 -38.02
C LEU A 126 -12.13 14.32 -38.18
N ASP A 127 -12.85 13.94 -37.13
CA ASP A 127 -13.85 12.86 -37.13
C ASP A 127 -15.09 13.25 -37.95
N ARG A 128 -15.54 14.53 -37.86
CA ARG A 128 -16.70 15.04 -38.59
C ARG A 128 -16.46 15.10 -40.11
N GLU A 129 -15.22 15.31 -40.53
CA GLU A 129 -14.81 15.38 -41.94
C GLU A 129 -14.36 14.03 -42.51
N ASN A 130 -14.56 12.90 -41.81
CA ASN A 130 -14.11 11.55 -42.21
C ASN A 130 -12.60 11.40 -42.48
N LYS A 131 -11.78 12.41 -42.11
CA LYS A 131 -10.34 12.45 -42.39
C LYS A 131 -9.54 11.51 -41.49
N LEU A 132 -9.96 11.31 -40.24
CA LEU A 132 -9.24 10.45 -39.29
C LEU A 132 -9.30 8.95 -39.69
N THR A 133 -10.44 8.50 -40.21
CA THR A 133 -10.66 7.11 -40.65
C THR A 133 -9.81 6.76 -41.88
N LEU A 134 -9.62 7.71 -42.81
CA LEU A 134 -8.75 7.55 -43.99
C LEU A 134 -7.26 7.63 -43.63
N LEU A 135 -6.88 8.49 -42.67
CA LEU A 135 -5.52 8.56 -42.12
C LEU A 135 -5.13 7.27 -41.38
N ALA A 136 -6.08 6.68 -40.65
CA ALA A 136 -5.91 5.41 -39.95
C ALA A 136 -5.71 4.23 -40.92
N ALA A 137 -6.37 4.25 -42.08
CA ALA A 137 -6.26 3.20 -43.09
C ALA A 137 -4.94 3.21 -43.89
N LYS A 138 -4.29 4.38 -44.03
CA LYS A 138 -3.03 4.54 -44.77
C LYS A 138 -1.78 4.58 -43.90
N ASN A 139 -1.91 4.81 -42.59
CA ASN A 139 -0.83 4.71 -41.63
C ASN A 139 -0.94 3.39 -40.84
N PRO A 140 -0.25 2.31 -41.28
CA PRO A 140 -0.34 1.00 -40.64
C PRO A 140 0.17 0.99 -39.19
N VAL A 141 0.79 2.07 -38.69
CA VAL A 141 1.12 2.26 -37.27
C VAL A 141 -0.13 2.69 -36.47
N LEU A 142 -0.99 3.52 -37.04
CA LEU A 142 -2.21 4.02 -36.40
C LEU A 142 -3.30 2.94 -36.34
N SER A 143 -3.41 2.10 -37.37
CA SER A 143 -4.29 0.91 -37.38
C SER A 143 -3.73 -0.25 -36.54
N ARG A 144 -2.40 -0.44 -36.44
CA ARG A 144 -1.78 -1.48 -35.57
C ARG A 144 -1.98 -1.26 -34.08
N ASN A 145 -2.13 -0.02 -33.64
CA ASN A 145 -2.46 0.28 -32.24
C ASN A 145 -3.88 -0.17 -31.84
N LEU A 146 -4.75 -0.50 -32.80
CA LEU A 146 -6.12 -0.96 -32.58
C LEU A 146 -6.27 -2.49 -32.65
N THR A 147 -5.27 -3.24 -33.10
CA THR A 147 -5.40 -4.71 -33.26
C THR A 147 -4.05 -5.40 -33.09
N ALA A 148 -3.70 -5.74 -31.86
CA ALA A 148 -2.48 -6.46 -31.54
C ALA A 148 -2.78 -7.94 -31.28
N THR A 149 -2.20 -8.86 -32.06
CA THR A 149 -1.70 -10.16 -31.54
C THR A 149 -0.75 -10.85 -32.53
N ALA A 150 0.26 -11.51 -31.97
CA ALA A 150 1.13 -12.56 -32.54
C ALA A 150 2.29 -12.17 -33.49
N THR A 151 3.48 -11.92 -32.94
CA THR A 151 4.72 -12.76 -33.04
C THR A 151 5.94 -12.05 -32.43
N SER A 152 6.86 -12.83 -31.85
CA SER A 152 8.03 -12.36 -31.08
C SER A 152 9.15 -11.72 -31.92
N GLU A 153 9.26 -12.06 -33.21
CA GLU A 153 10.33 -11.56 -34.07
C GLU A 153 10.12 -10.10 -34.50
N VAL A 154 8.85 -9.69 -34.69
CA VAL A 154 8.49 -8.31 -35.06
C VAL A 154 8.75 -7.34 -33.90
N LYS A 155 8.66 -7.80 -32.63
CA LYS A 155 9.00 -7.00 -31.44
C LYS A 155 10.48 -6.60 -31.39
N LYS A 156 11.40 -7.48 -31.81
CA LYS A 156 12.86 -7.18 -31.86
C LYS A 156 13.13 -6.09 -32.90
N GLN A 157 12.47 -6.14 -34.05
CA GLN A 157 12.63 -5.16 -35.13
C GLN A 157 11.96 -3.81 -34.83
N GLN A 158 10.80 -3.81 -34.18
CA GLN A 158 10.11 -2.57 -33.76
C GLN A 158 10.86 -1.83 -32.65
N LYS A 159 11.48 -2.54 -31.70
CA LYS A 159 12.38 -1.91 -30.71
C LYS A 159 13.58 -1.25 -31.38
N LYS A 160 14.15 -1.85 -32.43
CA LYS A 160 15.28 -1.29 -33.19
C LYS A 160 14.89 -0.01 -33.94
N VAL A 161 13.71 0.01 -34.57
CA VAL A 161 13.18 1.20 -35.27
C VAL A 161 12.77 2.29 -34.28
N ALA A 162 12.24 1.94 -33.11
CA ALA A 162 11.95 2.89 -32.03
C ALA A 162 13.24 3.46 -31.43
N ALA A 163 14.29 2.65 -31.27
CA ALA A 163 15.62 3.10 -30.87
C ALA A 163 16.24 4.05 -31.90
N ASP A 164 16.11 3.78 -33.20
CA ASP A 164 16.57 4.67 -34.28
C ASP A 164 15.78 5.99 -34.33
N SER A 165 14.48 5.94 -34.06
CA SER A 165 13.61 7.11 -34.00
C SER A 165 13.87 7.95 -32.75
N TYR A 166 14.22 7.29 -31.64
CA TYR A 166 14.64 7.90 -30.38
C TYR A 166 16.06 8.48 -30.45
N ALA A 167 16.98 7.83 -31.19
CA ALA A 167 18.31 8.34 -31.51
C ALA A 167 18.26 9.63 -32.36
N LYS A 168 17.27 9.74 -33.27
CA LYS A 168 16.96 10.99 -33.99
C LYS A 168 16.39 12.07 -33.07
N LEU A 169 15.71 11.71 -31.99
CA LEU A 169 15.23 12.63 -30.95
C LEU A 169 16.39 13.13 -30.05
N LEU A 170 17.41 12.30 -29.86
CA LEU A 170 18.66 12.62 -29.14
C LEU A 170 19.66 13.48 -29.94
N GLN A 171 19.41 13.78 -31.22
CA GLN A 171 20.29 14.65 -32.04
C GLN A 171 20.30 16.11 -31.56
N GLY A 172 19.37 16.54 -30.71
CA GLY A 172 19.33 17.90 -30.13
C GLY A 172 20.13 18.09 -28.83
N LEU A 173 20.68 17.03 -28.24
CA LEU A 173 21.54 17.11 -27.04
C LEU A 173 23.01 17.00 -27.46
N SER A 174 23.90 17.73 -26.77
CA SER A 174 25.34 17.75 -27.08
C SER A 174 26.13 17.21 -25.88
N GLY A 175 26.19 15.88 -25.74
CA GLY A 175 26.93 15.20 -24.67
C GLY A 175 27.09 13.69 -24.93
N PRO A 176 28.03 13.01 -24.24
CA PRO A 176 28.29 11.58 -24.45
C PRO A 176 27.06 10.72 -24.10
N PRO A 177 26.81 9.61 -24.84
CA PRO A 177 25.70 8.71 -24.57
C PRO A 177 25.95 7.88 -23.31
N LEU A 178 24.90 7.66 -22.52
CA LEU A 178 24.90 6.84 -21.31
C LEU A 178 23.66 5.95 -21.27
N THR A 179 23.86 4.65 -21.18
CA THR A 179 22.77 3.69 -20.96
C THR A 179 22.73 3.28 -19.50
N VAL A 180 21.59 3.44 -18.82
CA VAL A 180 21.39 3.01 -17.43
C VAL A 180 20.47 1.80 -17.40
N ALA A 181 21.03 0.63 -17.18
CA ALA A 181 20.33 -0.65 -17.18
C ALA A 181 20.00 -1.10 -15.76
N PHE A 182 18.79 -1.59 -15.50
CA PHE A 182 18.40 -2.03 -14.15
C PHE A 182 17.71 -3.39 -14.06
N ALA A 183 17.90 -4.07 -12.93
CA ALA A 183 17.13 -5.25 -12.54
C ALA A 183 16.59 -5.08 -11.11
N SER A 184 15.28 -5.25 -10.92
CA SER A 184 14.60 -5.06 -9.63
C SER A 184 13.28 -5.83 -9.50
N ASP A 185 13.10 -6.58 -8.42
CA ASP A 185 11.80 -7.19 -8.05
C ASP A 185 10.95 -6.25 -7.17
N GLY A 186 11.61 -5.38 -6.39
CA GLY A 186 10.97 -4.44 -5.46
C GLY A 186 10.92 -2.99 -5.93
N GLY A 187 11.45 -2.68 -7.11
CA GLY A 187 11.49 -1.33 -7.69
C GLY A 187 12.59 -0.40 -7.16
N ASN A 188 13.37 -0.81 -6.14
CA ASN A 188 14.44 0.02 -5.57
C ASN A 188 15.55 0.30 -6.61
N ALA A 189 16.05 -0.72 -7.30
CA ALA A 189 17.09 -0.54 -8.31
C ALA A 189 16.58 0.26 -9.53
N GLU A 190 15.30 0.10 -9.87
CA GLU A 190 14.63 0.92 -10.90
C GLU A 190 14.59 2.40 -10.50
N ALA A 191 14.26 2.70 -9.23
CA ALA A 191 14.25 4.07 -8.72
C ALA A 191 15.65 4.69 -8.74
N VAL A 192 16.68 3.94 -8.35
CA VAL A 192 18.08 4.38 -8.44
C VAL A 192 18.49 4.63 -9.90
N ALA A 193 18.14 3.74 -10.84
CA ALA A 193 18.44 3.94 -12.26
C ALA A 193 17.76 5.18 -12.84
N LYS A 194 16.49 5.41 -12.52
CA LYS A 194 15.77 6.64 -12.90
C LYS A 194 16.40 7.90 -12.27
N LYS A 195 16.95 7.79 -11.06
CA LYS A 195 17.70 8.88 -10.40
C LYS A 195 19.00 9.19 -11.15
N VAL A 196 19.82 8.18 -11.43
CA VAL A 196 21.08 8.33 -12.20
C VAL A 196 20.80 8.96 -13.57
N ASN A 197 19.80 8.47 -14.30
CA ASN A 197 19.45 9.01 -15.60
C ASN A 197 19.01 10.47 -15.58
N ARG A 198 18.21 10.88 -14.59
CA ARG A 198 17.81 12.29 -14.44
C ARG A 198 19.02 13.17 -14.12
N GLN A 199 19.91 12.71 -13.24
CA GLN A 199 21.16 13.41 -12.93
C GLN A 199 22.08 13.53 -14.14
N ALA A 200 22.12 12.50 -14.99
CA ALA A 200 22.87 12.48 -16.24
C ALA A 200 22.30 13.46 -17.28
N LEU A 201 20.98 13.44 -17.51
CA LEU A 201 20.29 14.38 -18.39
C LEU A 201 20.48 15.83 -17.93
N GLY A 202 20.37 16.09 -16.61
CA GLY A 202 20.61 17.41 -16.02
C GLY A 202 22.05 17.90 -16.16
N ARG A 203 23.00 16.99 -16.38
CA ARG A 203 24.42 17.28 -16.64
C ARG A 203 24.76 17.32 -18.14
N GLY A 204 23.74 17.26 -19.01
CA GLY A 204 23.90 17.36 -20.47
C GLY A 204 24.25 16.04 -21.18
N LEU A 205 24.21 14.89 -20.50
CA LEU A 205 24.44 13.58 -21.11
C LEU A 205 23.24 13.11 -21.94
N LYS A 206 23.49 12.30 -22.99
CA LYS A 206 22.43 11.59 -23.73
C LYS A 206 22.10 10.29 -23.02
N SER A 207 21.27 10.37 -21.98
CA SER A 207 21.03 9.24 -21.08
C SER A 207 19.69 8.54 -21.34
N VAL A 208 19.67 7.21 -21.27
CA VAL A 208 18.46 6.36 -21.34
C VAL A 208 18.38 5.40 -20.16
N VAL A 209 17.16 4.98 -19.78
CA VAL A 209 16.94 3.92 -18.77
C VAL A 209 16.24 2.74 -19.42
N LEU A 210 16.77 1.55 -19.19
CA LEU A 210 16.22 0.29 -19.69
C LEU A 210 16.22 -0.77 -18.58
N ALA A 211 15.24 -1.67 -18.57
CA ALA A 211 15.40 -2.89 -17.78
C ALA A 211 16.51 -3.73 -18.42
N MET A 212 17.23 -4.53 -17.63
CA MET A 212 18.31 -5.37 -18.16
C MET A 212 17.80 -6.32 -19.25
N ASP A 213 16.63 -6.94 -19.06
CA ASP A 213 16.01 -7.81 -20.07
C ASP A 213 15.55 -7.07 -21.34
N ASP A 214 15.52 -5.73 -21.33
CA ASP A 214 15.28 -4.94 -22.54
C ASP A 214 16.56 -4.70 -23.36
N LEU A 215 17.75 -5.02 -22.82
CA LEU A 215 19.02 -4.95 -23.53
C LEU A 215 19.26 -6.21 -24.36
N SER A 216 19.75 -6.00 -25.58
CA SER A 216 20.23 -7.07 -26.44
C SER A 216 21.72 -7.30 -26.19
N ILE A 217 22.11 -8.54 -25.91
CA ILE A 217 23.53 -8.90 -25.72
C ILE A 217 24.33 -8.69 -27.01
N GLU A 218 23.69 -8.89 -28.15
CA GLU A 218 24.27 -8.67 -29.48
C GLU A 218 24.61 -7.19 -29.72
N ASP A 219 23.87 -6.27 -29.09
CA ASP A 219 24.05 -4.82 -29.26
C ASP A 219 24.96 -4.20 -28.18
N LEU A 220 25.31 -4.94 -27.10
CA LEU A 220 26.21 -4.46 -26.04
C LEU A 220 27.54 -3.87 -26.55
N PRO A 221 28.24 -4.46 -27.55
CA PRO A 221 29.48 -3.88 -28.08
C PRO A 221 29.32 -2.50 -28.73
N THR A 222 28.08 -2.12 -29.08
CA THR A 222 27.77 -0.82 -29.70
C THR A 222 27.54 0.29 -28.68
N GLU A 223 27.38 -0.06 -27.39
CA GLU A 223 27.25 0.91 -26.31
C GLU A 223 28.58 1.62 -26.02
N THR A 224 28.54 2.92 -25.75
CA THR A 224 29.76 3.68 -25.42
C THR A 224 30.00 3.74 -23.91
N ASN A 225 28.98 4.15 -23.14
CA ASN A 225 29.01 4.17 -21.68
C ASN A 225 27.75 3.50 -21.16
N ILE A 226 27.89 2.52 -20.28
CA ILE A 226 26.77 1.79 -19.69
C ILE A 226 26.93 1.64 -18.17
N VAL A 227 25.84 1.83 -17.44
CA VAL A 227 25.80 1.67 -15.99
C VAL A 227 24.74 0.63 -15.66
N PHE A 228 25.13 -0.41 -14.94
CA PHE A 228 24.22 -1.46 -14.50
C PHE A 228 23.86 -1.28 -13.03
N ILE A 229 22.57 -1.38 -12.70
CA ILE A 229 22.06 -1.25 -11.33
C ILE A 229 21.17 -2.44 -11.01
N THR A 230 21.60 -3.33 -10.12
CA THR A 230 20.87 -4.57 -9.84
C THR A 230 20.65 -4.77 -8.35
N SER A 231 19.44 -5.16 -7.96
CA SER A 231 19.17 -5.66 -6.62
C SER A 231 19.46 -7.16 -6.53
N THR A 232 19.69 -7.66 -5.33
CA THR A 232 19.87 -9.10 -5.11
C THR A 232 18.55 -9.78 -4.77
N SER A 233 18.20 -10.85 -5.49
CA SER A 233 16.97 -11.62 -5.26
C SER A 233 17.24 -13.00 -4.67
N GLY A 234 16.32 -13.52 -3.85
CA GLY A 234 16.34 -14.90 -3.36
C GLY A 234 17.64 -15.31 -2.67
N GLN A 235 18.38 -16.24 -3.29
CA GLN A 235 19.71 -16.72 -2.86
C GLN A 235 20.81 -16.19 -3.81
N GLY A 236 20.89 -14.87 -3.98
CA GLY A 236 21.89 -14.25 -4.83
C GLY A 236 21.63 -14.44 -6.33
N GLU A 237 20.36 -14.48 -6.71
CA GLU A 237 19.89 -14.53 -8.09
C GLU A 237 19.65 -13.12 -8.64
N PHE A 238 19.64 -13.00 -9.97
CA PHE A 238 19.19 -11.78 -10.64
C PHE A 238 17.68 -11.61 -10.47
N PRO A 239 17.21 -10.36 -10.31
CA PRO A 239 15.79 -10.05 -10.33
C PRO A 239 15.12 -10.49 -11.64
N THR A 240 13.80 -10.67 -11.59
CA THR A 240 13.00 -11.27 -12.66
C THR A 240 13.17 -10.55 -14.00
N ASN A 241 13.30 -9.22 -13.98
CA ASN A 241 13.48 -8.36 -15.16
C ASN A 241 14.96 -8.12 -15.58
N GLY A 242 15.89 -8.90 -15.04
CA GLY A 242 17.28 -8.98 -15.52
C GLY A 242 17.80 -10.39 -15.67
N LYS A 243 16.94 -11.40 -15.46
CA LYS A 243 17.34 -12.81 -15.46
C LYS A 243 17.65 -13.30 -16.87
N GLN A 244 16.87 -12.89 -17.87
CA GLN A 244 17.10 -13.30 -19.26
C GLN A 244 18.41 -12.69 -19.80
N PHE A 245 18.66 -11.42 -19.48
CA PHE A 245 19.90 -10.75 -19.81
C PHE A 245 21.11 -11.43 -19.18
N TRP A 246 21.03 -11.74 -17.89
CA TRP A 246 22.11 -12.44 -17.19
C TRP A 246 22.37 -13.83 -17.77
N ASP A 247 21.33 -14.62 -17.99
CA ASP A 247 21.46 -15.97 -18.55
C ASP A 247 22.10 -15.94 -19.94
N GLY A 248 21.71 -14.99 -20.79
CA GLY A 248 22.35 -14.83 -22.10
C GLY A 248 23.81 -14.37 -22.00
N LEU A 249 24.12 -13.39 -21.14
CA LEU A 249 25.48 -12.88 -20.96
C LEU A 249 26.42 -13.96 -20.40
N LYS A 250 25.91 -14.79 -19.48
CA LYS A 250 26.62 -15.91 -18.87
C LYS A 250 26.97 -17.00 -19.90
N ASN A 251 26.03 -17.32 -20.80
CA ASN A 251 26.14 -18.41 -21.77
C ASN A 251 26.86 -18.02 -23.07
N THR A 252 27.11 -16.74 -23.30
CA THR A 252 27.90 -16.28 -24.44
C THR A 252 29.39 -16.60 -24.22
N THR A 253 30.13 -16.91 -25.29
CA THR A 253 31.60 -17.12 -25.24
C THR A 253 32.35 -16.10 -26.09
N ASP A 254 31.70 -15.53 -27.10
CA ASP A 254 32.35 -14.75 -28.16
C ASP A 254 31.93 -13.26 -28.10
N LEU A 255 31.87 -12.67 -26.90
CA LEU A 255 31.53 -11.27 -26.70
C LEU A 255 32.79 -10.44 -26.42
N GLU A 256 32.99 -9.36 -27.19
CA GLU A 256 34.11 -8.43 -27.01
C GLU A 256 33.58 -7.04 -26.63
N LEU A 257 34.00 -6.53 -25.47
CA LEU A 257 33.56 -5.25 -24.92
C LEU A 257 34.71 -4.24 -24.78
N SER A 258 35.79 -4.43 -25.55
CA SER A 258 37.03 -3.65 -25.47
C SER A 258 36.86 -2.13 -25.67
N THR A 259 35.74 -1.70 -26.26
CA THR A 259 35.40 -0.27 -26.47
C THR A 259 34.31 0.25 -25.53
N VAL A 260 33.66 -0.63 -24.75
CA VAL A 260 32.53 -0.31 -23.90
C VAL A 260 33.01 0.09 -22.52
N LYS A 261 32.67 1.30 -22.08
CA LYS A 261 32.95 1.75 -20.72
C LYS A 261 31.79 1.41 -19.79
N TYR A 262 32.03 0.73 -18.67
CA TYR A 262 30.96 0.28 -17.78
C TYR A 262 31.23 0.51 -16.29
N SER A 263 30.16 0.55 -15.49
CA SER A 263 30.24 0.39 -14.03
C SER A 263 28.98 -0.29 -13.51
N VAL A 264 29.09 -0.97 -12.37
CA VAL A 264 27.99 -1.70 -11.75
C VAL A 264 27.71 -1.13 -10.35
N PHE A 265 26.43 -0.98 -10.00
CA PHE A 265 25.97 -0.70 -8.65
C PHE A 265 25.05 -1.82 -8.16
N GLY A 266 25.43 -2.44 -7.04
CA GLY A 266 24.64 -3.47 -6.37
C GLY A 266 23.80 -2.91 -5.24
N LEU A 267 22.54 -3.30 -5.17
CA LEU A 267 21.72 -3.18 -3.97
C LEU A 267 21.62 -4.54 -3.28
N GLY A 268 22.11 -4.61 -2.05
CA GLY A 268 22.13 -5.83 -1.26
C GLY A 268 22.02 -5.54 0.22
N ASP A 269 21.89 -6.60 0.99
CA ASP A 269 21.84 -6.57 2.45
C ASP A 269 22.87 -7.60 2.94
N SER A 270 23.94 -7.13 3.60
CA SER A 270 25.05 -7.98 4.04
C SER A 270 24.65 -8.95 5.14
N GLN A 271 23.50 -8.74 5.78
CA GLN A 271 22.92 -9.61 6.80
C GLN A 271 21.67 -10.36 6.31
N TYR A 272 21.37 -10.32 5.01
CA TYR A 272 20.18 -10.99 4.48
C TYR A 272 20.21 -12.51 4.65
N TRP A 273 21.40 -13.08 4.51
CA TRP A 273 21.68 -14.48 4.82
C TRP A 273 22.51 -14.52 6.11
N PRO A 274 21.95 -15.09 7.19
CA PRO A 274 22.60 -15.08 8.51
C PRO A 274 23.79 -16.05 8.59
N ARG A 275 23.85 -17.06 7.72
CA ARG A 275 24.89 -18.10 7.72
C ARG A 275 26.20 -17.57 7.15
N LYS A 276 27.32 -17.98 7.74
CA LYS A 276 28.66 -17.49 7.35
C LYS A 276 29.01 -17.90 5.91
N GLU A 277 28.62 -19.10 5.55
CA GLU A 277 28.77 -19.71 4.23
C GLU A 277 27.94 -19.03 3.15
N ASP A 278 26.90 -18.27 3.49
CA ASP A 278 25.98 -17.61 2.55
C ASP A 278 26.31 -16.13 2.31
N LYS A 279 27.34 -15.60 2.98
CA LYS A 279 27.79 -14.20 2.83
C LYS A 279 28.19 -13.86 1.39
N HIS A 280 28.55 -14.84 0.57
CA HIS A 280 28.87 -14.62 -0.85
C HIS A 280 27.66 -14.15 -1.66
N TYR A 281 26.43 -14.34 -1.18
CA TYR A 281 25.22 -13.86 -1.85
C TYR A 281 25.04 -12.33 -1.75
N TYR A 282 25.69 -11.66 -0.80
CA TYR A 282 25.63 -10.19 -0.67
C TYR A 282 26.10 -9.50 -1.95
N ASN A 283 25.20 -8.72 -2.59
CA ASN A 283 25.44 -8.04 -3.86
C ASN A 283 25.93 -8.98 -4.98
N LYS A 284 25.61 -10.27 -4.91
CA LYS A 284 26.13 -11.28 -5.83
C LYS A 284 25.81 -10.98 -7.30
N PRO A 285 24.58 -10.61 -7.70
CA PRO A 285 24.31 -10.24 -9.09
C PRO A 285 25.22 -9.12 -9.62
N ALA A 286 25.50 -8.11 -8.80
CA ALA A 286 26.39 -7.02 -9.18
C ALA A 286 27.85 -7.50 -9.32
N LYS A 287 28.33 -8.32 -8.38
CA LYS A 287 29.68 -8.91 -8.40
C LYS A 287 29.89 -9.87 -9.57
N ASP A 288 28.90 -10.71 -9.84
CA ASP A 288 28.90 -11.67 -10.95
C ASP A 288 28.89 -10.93 -12.29
N LEU A 289 28.07 -9.89 -12.41
CA LEU A 289 28.01 -9.04 -13.61
C LEU A 289 29.33 -8.34 -13.87
N GLU A 290 29.88 -7.67 -12.86
CA GLU A 290 31.17 -6.99 -12.90
C GLU A 290 32.29 -7.96 -13.34
N SER A 291 32.36 -9.14 -12.72
CA SER A 291 33.36 -10.16 -13.07
C SER A 291 33.25 -10.61 -14.52
N LYS A 292 32.04 -10.79 -15.03
CA LYS A 292 31.80 -11.22 -16.41
C LYS A 292 32.10 -10.10 -17.42
N LEU A 293 31.78 -8.84 -17.11
CA LEU A 293 32.10 -7.69 -17.95
C LEU A 293 33.62 -7.47 -18.06
N LYS A 294 34.39 -7.67 -16.96
CA LYS A 294 35.87 -7.68 -17.01
C LYS A 294 36.41 -8.77 -17.92
N LEU A 295 35.84 -9.97 -17.84
CA LEU A 295 36.29 -11.12 -18.64
C LEU A 295 36.16 -10.85 -20.16
N TYR A 296 35.13 -10.12 -20.58
CA TYR A 296 34.92 -9.71 -21.98
C TYR A 296 35.71 -8.45 -22.40
N GLY A 297 36.59 -7.93 -21.53
CA GLY A 297 37.47 -6.80 -21.85
C GLY A 297 36.82 -5.41 -21.71
N GLY A 298 35.70 -5.29 -21.00
CA GLY A 298 35.07 -3.99 -20.73
C GLY A 298 36.01 -3.02 -20.01
N ILE A 299 35.91 -1.72 -20.33
CA ILE A 299 36.70 -0.67 -19.67
C ILE A 299 35.93 -0.15 -18.45
N GLU A 300 36.53 -0.17 -17.26
CA GLU A 300 35.87 0.36 -16.06
C GLU A 300 35.73 1.89 -16.11
N LEU A 301 34.50 2.40 -15.99
CA LEU A 301 34.19 3.82 -15.74
C LEU A 301 34.55 4.18 -14.31
N ALA A 302 34.11 3.36 -13.36
CA ALA A 302 34.40 3.46 -11.95
C ALA A 302 34.26 2.08 -11.32
N GLU A 303 34.97 1.88 -10.21
CA GLU A 303 34.86 0.67 -9.39
C GLU A 303 33.40 0.38 -9.03
N ILE A 304 33.06 -0.90 -8.96
CA ILE A 304 31.74 -1.39 -8.51
C ILE A 304 31.34 -0.71 -7.20
N GLY A 305 30.13 -0.15 -7.16
CA GLY A 305 29.52 0.36 -5.95
C GLY A 305 28.65 -0.71 -5.29
N LEU A 306 28.79 -0.88 -3.98
CA LEU A 306 28.05 -1.87 -3.21
C LEU A 306 27.22 -1.13 -2.15
N GLY A 307 25.91 -1.04 -2.37
CA GLY A 307 24.97 -0.56 -1.36
C GLY A 307 24.65 -1.66 -0.36
N ASP A 308 24.65 -1.31 0.93
CA ASP A 308 24.24 -2.20 2.02
C ASP A 308 23.05 -1.62 2.80
N ASP A 309 21.93 -2.34 2.85
CA ASP A 309 20.77 -1.95 3.66
C ASP A 309 21.06 -1.92 5.19
N GLN A 310 22.19 -2.47 5.63
CA GLN A 310 22.63 -2.45 7.03
C GLN A 310 23.32 -1.15 7.45
N ASP A 311 23.73 -0.31 6.50
CA ASP A 311 24.38 0.97 6.79
C ASP A 311 23.42 1.98 7.42
N ALA A 312 23.96 3.07 7.99
CA ALA A 312 23.18 4.11 8.64
C ALA A 312 22.09 4.72 7.72
N ASP A 313 22.45 4.98 6.46
CA ASP A 313 21.54 5.49 5.42
C ASP A 313 21.13 4.40 4.39
N GLY A 314 21.28 3.13 4.78
CA GLY A 314 21.10 1.97 3.91
C GLY A 314 22.00 2.03 2.67
N PHE A 315 21.51 1.54 1.53
CA PHE A 315 22.25 1.54 0.27
C PHE A 315 22.74 2.93 -0.19
N ASN A 316 22.17 4.02 0.35
CA ASN A 316 22.61 5.38 -0.03
C ASN A 316 24.05 5.66 0.39
N THR A 317 24.56 5.01 1.45
CA THR A 317 25.95 5.16 1.89
C THR A 317 26.90 4.81 0.73
N GLY A 318 26.80 3.58 0.21
CA GLY A 318 27.57 3.15 -0.96
C GLY A 318 27.22 3.91 -2.24
N PHE A 319 25.95 4.29 -2.44
CA PHE A 319 25.55 5.06 -3.64
C PHE A 319 26.19 6.45 -3.67
N ASN A 320 26.20 7.16 -2.54
CA ASN A 320 26.74 8.52 -2.42
C ASN A 320 28.27 8.54 -2.59
N GLU A 321 28.96 7.44 -2.30
CA GLU A 321 30.39 7.28 -2.60
C GLU A 321 30.65 6.92 -4.07
N TRP A 322 29.78 6.10 -4.67
CA TRP A 322 29.93 5.61 -6.03
C TRP A 322 29.56 6.65 -7.11
N ILE A 323 28.42 7.34 -6.96
CA ILE A 323 27.88 8.20 -8.01
C ILE A 323 28.79 9.39 -8.40
N PRO A 324 29.54 10.04 -7.49
CA PRO A 324 30.47 11.11 -7.88
C PRO A 324 31.63 10.59 -8.75
N LYS A 325 32.06 9.33 -8.54
CA LYS A 325 33.11 8.69 -9.36
C LYS A 325 32.65 8.55 -10.81
N ILE A 326 31.38 8.20 -11.03
CA ILE A 326 30.78 8.10 -12.38
C ILE A 326 30.78 9.46 -13.08
N TRP A 327 30.35 10.53 -12.39
CA TRP A 327 30.33 11.87 -12.99
C TRP A 327 31.72 12.38 -13.36
N LYS A 328 32.72 12.10 -12.51
CA LYS A 328 34.12 12.42 -12.80
C LYS A 328 34.65 11.65 -14.01
N ALA A 329 34.35 10.35 -14.11
CA ALA A 329 34.78 9.51 -15.23
C ALA A 329 34.15 9.93 -16.58
N LEU A 330 32.93 10.47 -16.53
CA LEU A 330 32.22 11.00 -17.70
C LEU A 330 32.55 12.47 -18.00
N GLY A 331 33.38 13.13 -17.17
CA GLY A 331 33.81 14.52 -17.36
C GLY A 331 32.72 15.57 -17.12
N VAL A 332 31.73 15.26 -16.30
CA VAL A 332 30.56 16.12 -16.00
C VAL A 332 30.41 16.46 -14.51
N ASP A 333 31.50 16.33 -13.76
CA ASP A 333 31.57 16.62 -12.32
C ASP A 333 31.54 18.13 -11.98
N ASN A 334 32.03 18.97 -12.90
CA ASN A 334 32.04 20.44 -12.74
C ASN A 334 30.73 21.13 -13.13
N VAL A 335 29.74 20.38 -13.63
CA VAL A 335 28.40 20.91 -13.90
C VAL A 335 27.63 20.81 -12.60
N GLU A 336 27.26 21.94 -12.00
CA GLU A 336 26.29 21.98 -10.90
C GLU A 336 25.02 21.26 -11.39
N GLY A 337 24.87 20.02 -10.96
CA GLY A 337 23.72 19.23 -11.33
C GLY A 337 22.46 19.83 -10.74
N VAL A 338 21.32 19.53 -11.34
CA VAL A 338 20.01 19.75 -10.70
C VAL A 338 20.03 18.95 -9.38
N GLU A 339 20.28 19.61 -8.25
CA GLU A 339 20.10 19.00 -6.94
C GLU A 339 18.63 18.62 -6.81
N GLU A 340 18.35 17.34 -6.61
CA GLU A 340 16.98 16.91 -6.39
C GLU A 340 16.49 17.54 -5.09
N PRO A 341 15.31 18.21 -5.10
CA PRO A 341 14.66 18.53 -3.84
C PRO A 341 14.47 17.24 -3.06
N LYS A 342 14.69 17.31 -1.74
CA LYS A 342 14.56 16.13 -0.86
C LYS A 342 13.21 15.45 -1.12
N PRO A 343 13.15 14.11 -1.14
CA PRO A 343 11.89 13.39 -1.28
C PRO A 343 10.89 13.88 -0.24
N ILE A 344 9.66 14.15 -0.68
CA ILE A 344 8.57 14.56 0.22
C ILE A 344 8.36 13.45 1.24
N THR A 345 8.60 13.74 2.51
CA THR A 345 8.40 12.78 3.59
C THR A 345 6.93 12.66 3.96
N ASN A 346 6.59 11.65 4.75
CA ASN A 346 5.26 11.53 5.33
C ASN A 346 4.92 12.71 6.28
N GLU A 347 5.91 13.40 6.86
CA GLU A 347 5.63 14.59 7.65
C GLU A 347 5.36 15.79 6.75
N ASP A 348 6.19 15.99 5.71
CA ASP A 348 6.00 17.07 4.73
C ASP A 348 4.64 16.97 4.04
N MET A 349 4.23 15.76 3.67
CA MET A 349 2.91 15.56 3.05
C MET A 349 1.77 15.96 3.98
N LYS A 350 1.88 15.68 5.30
CA LYS A 350 0.84 16.01 6.28
C LYS A 350 0.74 17.52 6.46
N ILE A 351 1.89 18.18 6.62
CA ILE A 351 1.98 19.64 6.76
C ILE A 351 1.36 20.33 5.55
N ASN A 352 1.68 19.87 4.34
CA ASN A 352 1.23 20.48 3.10
C ASN A 352 -0.15 20.01 2.62
N SER A 353 -0.83 19.14 3.39
CA SER A 353 -2.11 18.56 2.96
C SER A 353 -3.34 19.40 3.26
N ASP A 354 -3.20 20.51 3.98
CA ASP A 354 -4.35 21.25 4.55
C ASP A 354 -5.29 20.31 5.31
N PHE A 355 -4.79 19.72 6.41
CA PHE A 355 -5.53 18.80 7.26
C PHE A 355 -6.13 17.60 6.50
N LEU A 356 -5.29 16.95 5.68
CA LEU A 356 -5.54 15.71 4.95
C LEU A 356 -6.34 15.83 3.64
N ARG A 357 -6.60 17.04 3.15
CA ARG A 357 -7.24 17.24 1.83
C ARG A 357 -6.33 16.83 0.68
N GLY A 358 -5.11 17.35 0.68
CA GLY A 358 -4.14 17.19 -0.41
C GLY A 358 -4.76 17.49 -1.76
N THR A 359 -4.47 16.62 -2.73
CA THR A 359 -5.03 16.71 -4.09
C THR A 359 -6.03 15.58 -4.37
N ILE A 360 -6.64 15.01 -3.32
CA ILE A 360 -7.46 13.80 -3.42
C ILE A 360 -8.63 14.02 -4.39
N VAL A 361 -9.32 15.16 -4.34
CA VAL A 361 -10.47 15.44 -5.21
C VAL A 361 -10.05 15.53 -6.67
N GLU A 362 -8.96 16.22 -6.99
CA GLU A 362 -8.44 16.26 -8.36
C GLU A 362 -8.03 14.85 -8.81
N GLY A 363 -7.34 14.12 -7.94
CA GLY A 363 -6.93 12.75 -8.18
C GLY A 363 -8.12 11.84 -8.49
N LEU A 364 -9.24 11.94 -7.76
CA LEU A 364 -10.45 11.15 -8.01
C LEU A 364 -11.14 11.51 -9.34
N ASN A 365 -11.09 12.79 -9.74
CA ASN A 365 -11.70 13.28 -10.98
C ASN A 365 -10.86 12.95 -12.23
N ASP A 366 -9.57 12.66 -12.07
CA ASP A 366 -8.71 12.24 -13.17
C ASP A 366 -9.07 10.84 -13.69
N GLN A 367 -9.61 10.76 -14.90
CA GLN A 367 -10.00 9.49 -15.53
C GLN A 367 -8.88 8.88 -16.40
N SER A 368 -7.70 9.49 -16.47
CA SER A 368 -6.59 8.99 -17.30
C SER A 368 -5.92 7.73 -16.74
N THR A 369 -6.10 7.44 -15.44
CA THR A 369 -5.55 6.28 -14.73
C THR A 369 -6.52 5.80 -13.65
N GLY A 370 -6.50 4.49 -13.39
CA GLY A 370 -7.15 3.89 -12.21
C GLY A 370 -6.49 4.24 -10.86
N SER A 371 -5.32 4.87 -10.86
CA SER A 371 -4.55 5.23 -9.66
C SER A 371 -4.83 6.65 -9.15
N ILE A 372 -4.24 6.99 -8.00
CA ILE A 372 -4.12 8.36 -7.48
C ILE A 372 -2.64 8.68 -7.20
N SER A 373 -2.32 9.96 -7.03
CA SER A 373 -0.94 10.42 -6.81
C SER A 373 -0.28 9.73 -5.60
N ALA A 374 1.05 9.59 -5.60
CA ALA A 374 1.76 8.93 -4.51
C ALA A 374 1.53 9.60 -3.13
N VAL A 375 1.35 10.92 -3.12
CA VAL A 375 1.00 11.70 -1.92
C VAL A 375 -0.42 11.35 -1.46
N ASP A 376 -1.39 11.37 -2.38
CA ASP A 376 -2.78 11.04 -2.06
C ASP A 376 -2.94 9.58 -1.65
N GLN A 377 -2.14 8.65 -2.17
CA GLN A 377 -2.09 7.26 -1.69
C GLN A 377 -1.73 7.18 -0.19
N GLN A 378 -0.96 8.14 0.33
CA GLN A 378 -0.67 8.20 1.76
C GLN A 378 -1.76 8.94 2.55
N LEU A 379 -2.31 10.04 2.01
CA LEU A 379 -3.36 10.84 2.67
C LEU A 379 -4.70 10.09 2.74
N THR A 380 -5.08 9.35 1.70
CA THR A 380 -6.27 8.50 1.68
C THR A 380 -6.24 7.41 2.75
N LYS A 381 -5.05 7.02 3.26
CA LYS A 381 -4.96 6.14 4.43
C LYS A 381 -5.59 6.76 5.67
N PHE A 382 -5.58 8.07 5.87
CA PHE A 382 -6.27 8.68 7.01
C PHE A 382 -7.81 8.60 6.86
N HIS A 383 -8.28 8.43 5.63
CA HIS A 383 -9.69 8.24 5.27
C HIS A 383 -10.11 6.77 5.22
N GLY A 384 -9.25 5.86 5.69
CA GLY A 384 -9.53 4.42 5.74
C GLY A 384 -9.21 3.65 4.46
N ILE A 385 -8.55 4.27 3.49
CA ILE A 385 -8.41 3.75 2.13
C ILE A 385 -6.95 3.38 1.84
N TYR A 386 -6.72 2.23 1.21
CA TYR A 386 -5.43 1.86 0.61
C TYR A 386 -5.63 1.65 -0.87
N MET A 387 -4.84 2.33 -1.69
CA MET A 387 -4.65 1.91 -3.08
C MET A 387 -3.92 0.57 -3.09
N GLN A 388 -4.41 -0.32 -3.93
CA GLN A 388 -3.93 -1.67 -4.17
C GLN A 388 -3.96 -1.92 -5.67
N ASP A 389 -3.47 -3.08 -6.07
CA ASP A 389 -3.64 -3.62 -7.40
C ASP A 389 -3.67 -5.15 -7.30
N ASP A 390 -4.22 -5.79 -8.32
CA ASP A 390 -4.19 -7.24 -8.42
C ASP A 390 -2.80 -7.71 -8.88
N ARG A 391 -2.06 -8.31 -7.94
CA ARG A 391 -0.71 -8.80 -8.17
C ARG A 391 -0.66 -10.12 -8.93
N ASP A 392 -1.75 -10.87 -9.02
CA ASP A 392 -1.78 -12.14 -9.76
C ASP A 392 -1.73 -11.89 -11.28
N ILE A 393 -2.34 -10.80 -11.76
CA ILE A 393 -2.37 -10.42 -13.18
C ILE A 393 -1.45 -9.25 -13.54
N ARG A 394 -0.68 -8.71 -12.58
CA ARG A 394 0.15 -7.52 -12.79
C ARG A 394 1.16 -7.70 -13.92
N ASP A 395 1.88 -8.83 -13.91
CA ASP A 395 2.93 -9.09 -14.91
C ASP A 395 2.34 -9.34 -16.29
N GLU A 396 1.18 -10.01 -16.37
CA GLU A 396 0.42 -10.17 -17.61
C GLU A 396 0.01 -8.81 -18.19
N ARG A 397 -0.61 -7.94 -17.37
CA ARG A 397 -1.03 -6.59 -17.79
C ARG A 397 0.16 -5.73 -18.22
N LYS A 398 1.26 -5.78 -17.48
CA LYS A 398 2.51 -5.10 -17.83
C LYS A 398 3.02 -5.57 -19.20
N SER A 399 2.98 -6.87 -19.48
CA SER A 399 3.38 -7.43 -20.77
C SER A 399 2.50 -6.98 -21.96
N GLN A 400 1.24 -6.61 -21.66
CA GLN A 400 0.27 -6.04 -22.60
C GLN A 400 0.37 -4.51 -22.73
N GLY A 401 1.26 -3.85 -21.97
CA GLY A 401 1.39 -2.39 -21.93
C GLY A 401 0.25 -1.69 -21.18
N LEU A 402 -0.52 -2.43 -20.38
CA LEU A 402 -1.61 -1.89 -19.56
C LEU A 402 -1.07 -1.49 -18.19
N GLU A 403 -1.71 -0.50 -17.57
CA GLU A 403 -1.47 -0.19 -16.16
C GLU A 403 -1.90 -1.36 -15.25
N PRO A 404 -1.34 -1.49 -14.04
CA PRO A 404 -1.83 -2.45 -13.05
C PRO A 404 -3.35 -2.36 -12.89
N ALA A 405 -4.00 -3.47 -12.54
CA ALA A 405 -5.42 -3.47 -12.25
C ALA A 405 -5.66 -2.81 -10.88
N TYR A 406 -5.59 -1.48 -10.86
CA TYR A 406 -5.71 -0.69 -9.65
C TYR A 406 -7.09 -0.84 -9.03
N ALA A 407 -7.09 -1.04 -7.72
CA ALA A 407 -8.27 -1.08 -6.90
C ALA A 407 -7.95 -0.45 -5.54
N PHE A 408 -8.96 -0.32 -4.69
CA PHE A 408 -8.84 0.25 -3.37
C PHE A 408 -9.42 -0.73 -2.35
N MET A 409 -8.73 -0.87 -1.22
CA MET A 409 -9.32 -1.42 -0.01
C MET A 409 -9.83 -0.29 0.86
N VAL A 410 -11.07 -0.43 1.32
CA VAL A 410 -11.71 0.48 2.27
C VAL A 410 -11.90 -0.27 3.59
N ARG A 411 -11.41 0.29 4.69
CA ARG A 411 -11.60 -0.26 6.04
C ARG A 411 -12.56 0.62 6.84
N VAL A 412 -13.49 -0.04 7.52
CA VAL A 412 -14.44 0.62 8.42
C VAL A 412 -13.81 0.84 9.81
N ARG A 413 -14.15 1.95 10.46
CA ARG A 413 -14.01 2.12 11.90
C ARG A 413 -15.30 1.61 12.54
N LEU A 414 -15.18 0.66 13.48
CA LEU A 414 -16.32 0.01 14.13
C LEU A 414 -16.23 0.21 15.66
N PRO A 415 -16.58 1.41 16.15
CA PRO A 415 -16.50 1.73 17.58
C PRO A 415 -17.36 0.77 18.40
N GLY A 416 -16.82 0.25 19.50
CA GLY A 416 -17.52 -0.73 20.35
C GLY A 416 -17.55 -2.16 19.78
N GLY A 417 -17.00 -2.40 18.59
CA GLY A 417 -16.82 -3.76 18.05
C GLY A 417 -18.10 -4.47 17.58
N GLN A 418 -19.20 -3.74 17.43
CA GLN A 418 -20.52 -4.28 17.06
C GLN A 418 -21.07 -3.63 15.80
N ALA A 419 -21.79 -4.43 14.99
CA ALA A 419 -22.53 -4.00 13.82
C ALA A 419 -23.99 -4.46 13.92
N SER A 420 -24.94 -3.57 13.62
CA SER A 420 -26.35 -3.93 13.53
C SER A 420 -26.63 -4.79 12.29
N PRO A 421 -27.76 -5.52 12.25
CA PRO A 421 -28.16 -6.24 11.03
C PRO A 421 -28.25 -5.34 9.79
N ALA A 422 -28.80 -4.13 9.92
CA ALA A 422 -28.83 -3.14 8.83
C ALA A 422 -27.43 -2.73 8.35
N GLN A 423 -26.47 -2.55 9.28
CA GLN A 423 -25.08 -2.25 8.94
C GLN A 423 -24.42 -3.42 8.21
N TYR A 424 -24.62 -4.65 8.68
CA TYR A 424 -24.12 -5.85 8.00
C TYR A 424 -24.68 -5.95 6.57
N LEU A 425 -25.99 -5.79 6.40
CA LEU A 425 -26.65 -5.81 5.08
C LEU A 425 -26.10 -4.74 4.15
N LYS A 426 -25.82 -3.53 4.67
CA LYS A 426 -25.19 -2.48 3.88
C LYS A 426 -23.77 -2.87 3.44
N MET A 427 -22.96 -3.46 4.32
CA MET A 427 -21.63 -3.95 3.94
C MET A 427 -21.72 -5.08 2.92
N ASN A 428 -22.67 -6.00 3.07
CA ASN A 428 -22.93 -7.05 2.10
C ASN A 428 -23.26 -6.46 0.72
N GLU A 429 -24.24 -5.55 0.64
CA GLU A 429 -24.61 -4.82 -0.59
C GLU A 429 -23.38 -4.15 -1.24
N LEU A 430 -22.61 -3.40 -0.46
CA LEU A 430 -21.43 -2.71 -0.97
C LEU A 430 -20.34 -3.67 -1.46
N SER A 431 -20.20 -4.84 -0.84
CA SER A 431 -19.28 -5.87 -1.32
C SER A 431 -19.62 -6.36 -2.71
N ASP A 432 -20.90 -6.54 -3.02
CA ASP A 432 -21.36 -7.02 -4.33
C ASP A 432 -21.25 -5.96 -5.42
N PHE A 433 -21.70 -4.73 -5.13
CA PHE A 433 -21.84 -3.71 -6.17
C PHE A 433 -20.64 -2.76 -6.30
N ARG A 434 -19.84 -2.65 -5.24
CA ARG A 434 -18.72 -1.68 -5.19
C ARG A 434 -17.36 -2.32 -4.91
N GLY A 435 -17.32 -3.57 -4.44
CA GLY A 435 -16.08 -4.32 -4.21
C GLY A 435 -15.95 -5.54 -5.10
N ASN A 436 -15.26 -6.56 -4.60
CA ASN A 436 -15.01 -7.82 -5.30
C ASN A 436 -15.97 -8.97 -4.92
N GLY A 437 -17.12 -8.67 -4.32
CA GLY A 437 -18.08 -9.69 -3.88
C GLY A 437 -17.73 -10.38 -2.57
N THR A 438 -16.70 -9.94 -1.82
CA THR A 438 -16.31 -10.54 -0.54
C THR A 438 -16.21 -9.50 0.58
N LEU A 439 -16.37 -9.95 1.83
CA LEU A 439 -16.04 -9.18 3.02
C LEU A 439 -14.88 -9.84 3.77
N LYS A 440 -14.03 -9.02 4.40
CA LYS A 440 -12.94 -9.51 5.25
C LYS A 440 -13.07 -8.99 6.67
N ILE A 441 -13.28 -9.90 7.62
CA ILE A 441 -13.13 -9.63 9.06
C ILE A 441 -11.63 -9.56 9.38
N THR A 442 -11.22 -8.54 10.10
CA THR A 442 -9.79 -8.27 10.36
C THR A 442 -9.38 -8.68 11.77
N THR A 443 -8.06 -8.78 11.99
CA THR A 443 -7.41 -8.95 13.32
C THR A 443 -7.59 -7.76 14.27
N ARG A 444 -8.50 -6.83 13.94
CA ARG A 444 -8.90 -5.68 14.77
C ARG A 444 -10.43 -5.55 14.86
N ALA A 445 -11.15 -6.65 14.66
CA ALA A 445 -12.61 -6.70 14.78
C ALA A 445 -13.34 -5.62 13.93
N THR A 446 -12.97 -5.52 12.66
CA THR A 446 -13.65 -4.61 11.70
C THR A 446 -13.67 -5.22 10.30
N PHE A 447 -14.50 -4.67 9.41
CA PHE A 447 -14.61 -5.04 8.00
C PHE A 447 -13.55 -4.35 7.12
N GLN A 448 -13.07 -5.09 6.12
CA GLN A 448 -12.43 -4.56 4.92
C GLN A 448 -13.26 -4.94 3.69
N LEU A 449 -13.42 -3.96 2.82
CA LEU A 449 -13.97 -4.10 1.48
C LEU A 449 -12.81 -3.99 0.49
N HIS A 450 -12.56 -5.04 -0.29
CA HIS A 450 -11.51 -5.08 -1.32
C HIS A 450 -12.09 -4.91 -2.73
N GLY A 451 -11.24 -4.56 -3.69
CA GLY A 451 -11.63 -4.49 -5.10
C GLY A 451 -12.43 -3.25 -5.48
N VAL A 452 -12.46 -2.21 -4.64
CA VAL A 452 -13.20 -0.98 -4.95
C VAL A 452 -12.44 -0.21 -6.02
N VAL A 453 -12.96 -0.13 -7.23
CA VAL A 453 -12.35 0.68 -8.29
C VAL A 453 -12.54 2.18 -8.04
N LYS A 454 -11.67 3.02 -8.61
CA LYS A 454 -11.58 4.46 -8.34
C LYS A 454 -12.94 5.19 -8.36
N HIS A 455 -13.74 4.99 -9.40
CA HIS A 455 -15.05 5.65 -9.55
C HIS A 455 -16.10 5.15 -8.54
N ASN A 456 -15.91 3.97 -7.95
CA ASN A 456 -16.78 3.42 -6.91
C ASN A 456 -16.37 3.83 -5.49
N LEU A 457 -15.23 4.50 -5.31
CA LEU A 457 -14.69 4.80 -3.98
C LEU A 457 -15.58 5.77 -3.19
N LYS A 458 -15.99 6.88 -3.80
CA LYS A 458 -16.91 7.84 -3.17
C LYS A 458 -18.30 7.21 -2.91
N PRO A 459 -18.94 6.54 -3.88
CA PRO A 459 -20.18 5.77 -3.63
C PRO A 459 -20.08 4.76 -2.49
N ALA A 460 -18.97 4.01 -2.39
CA ALA A 460 -18.78 3.04 -1.33
C ALA A 460 -18.73 3.71 0.06
N ILE A 461 -17.98 4.81 0.19
CA ILE A 461 -17.86 5.54 1.46
C ILE A 461 -19.19 6.17 1.87
N ARG A 462 -19.92 6.75 0.92
CA ARG A 462 -21.26 7.32 1.16
C ARG A 462 -22.24 6.24 1.61
N GLY A 463 -22.24 5.08 0.95
CA GLY A 463 -23.06 3.94 1.35
C GLY A 463 -22.75 3.44 2.76
N MET A 464 -21.47 3.41 3.18
CA MET A 464 -21.11 3.08 4.57
C MET A 464 -21.66 4.11 5.55
N ASN A 465 -21.48 5.40 5.26
CA ASN A 465 -21.94 6.50 6.12
C ASN A 465 -23.47 6.56 6.20
N ALA A 466 -24.20 6.15 5.16
CA ALA A 466 -25.66 6.02 5.18
C ALA A 466 -26.14 5.05 6.28
N SER A 467 -25.32 4.06 6.63
CA SER A 467 -25.56 3.10 7.72
C SER A 467 -24.85 3.48 9.03
N LEU A 468 -24.41 4.73 9.16
CA LEU A 468 -23.69 5.28 10.32
C LEU A 468 -22.34 4.58 10.60
N MET A 469 -21.71 4.00 9.57
CA MET A 469 -20.34 3.50 9.61
C MET A 469 -19.41 4.44 8.84
N ASP A 470 -18.33 4.89 9.47
CA ASP A 470 -17.31 5.72 8.82
C ASP A 470 -15.98 4.99 8.66
N THR A 471 -15.12 5.56 7.82
CA THR A 471 -13.79 5.02 7.49
C THR A 471 -12.67 5.95 7.98
N LEU A 472 -13.02 7.12 8.54
CA LEU A 472 -12.06 8.06 9.11
C LEU A 472 -11.25 7.36 10.21
N ALA A 473 -9.93 7.56 10.19
CA ALA A 473 -9.01 6.98 11.16
C ALA A 473 -9.00 5.44 11.27
N ALA A 474 -9.68 4.71 10.37
CA ALA A 474 -9.52 3.25 10.27
C ALA A 474 -8.06 2.86 9.88
N CYS A 475 -7.35 3.80 9.26
CA CYS A 475 -6.01 3.67 8.73
C CYS A 475 -5.16 4.93 9.08
N GLY A 476 -4.05 5.23 8.38
CA GLY A 476 -3.26 6.46 8.66
C GLY A 476 -2.39 6.45 9.92
N ASP A 477 -1.79 7.60 10.23
CA ASP A 477 -0.97 7.87 11.43
C ASP A 477 -1.80 8.57 12.52
N VAL A 478 -2.81 7.84 12.98
CA VAL A 478 -3.83 8.23 13.97
C VAL A 478 -4.18 7.03 14.84
N ASN A 479 -5.02 7.24 15.87
CA ASN A 479 -5.64 6.13 16.59
C ASN A 479 -6.49 5.28 15.64
N ARG A 480 -6.29 3.97 15.66
CA ARG A 480 -7.06 2.99 14.87
C ARG A 480 -8.33 2.56 15.62
N ASN A 481 -9.10 1.66 15.01
CA ASN A 481 -10.26 1.02 15.66
C ASN A 481 -9.92 0.56 17.07
N VAL A 482 -10.73 0.91 18.08
CA VAL A 482 -10.59 0.41 19.45
C VAL A 482 -11.31 -0.94 19.51
N MET A 483 -10.55 -2.02 19.64
CA MET A 483 -11.08 -3.39 19.66
C MET A 483 -11.43 -3.79 21.10
N VAL A 484 -12.51 -4.53 21.28
CA VAL A 484 -12.97 -5.03 22.58
C VAL A 484 -13.21 -6.53 22.49
N SER A 485 -13.08 -7.26 23.61
CA SER A 485 -13.42 -8.69 23.68
C SER A 485 -14.89 -8.92 23.32
N ALA A 486 -15.19 -10.00 22.59
CA ALA A 486 -16.55 -10.26 22.10
C ALA A 486 -17.53 -10.79 23.17
N LEU A 487 -17.01 -11.45 24.22
CA LEU A 487 -17.71 -11.92 25.42
C LEU A 487 -19.17 -12.37 25.22
N PRO A 488 -19.43 -13.50 24.54
CA PRO A 488 -20.80 -13.94 24.29
C PRO A 488 -21.53 -14.44 25.55
N HIS A 489 -20.82 -14.79 26.64
CA HIS A 489 -21.42 -15.30 27.88
C HIS A 489 -21.78 -14.24 28.93
N ASN A 490 -21.30 -12.99 28.77
CA ASN A 490 -21.46 -11.95 29.78
C ASN A 490 -21.85 -10.63 29.12
N ALA A 491 -23.16 -10.45 28.92
CA ALA A 491 -23.69 -9.31 28.18
C ALA A 491 -23.56 -7.99 28.94
N LYS A 492 -23.70 -7.99 30.26
CA LYS A 492 -23.56 -6.80 31.12
C LYS A 492 -22.14 -6.23 31.06
N VAL A 493 -21.13 -7.10 31.16
CA VAL A 493 -19.72 -6.67 31.05
C VAL A 493 -19.38 -6.27 29.62
N HIS A 494 -19.86 -7.03 28.62
CA HIS A 494 -19.68 -6.68 27.21
C HIS A 494 -20.24 -5.27 26.89
N ALA A 495 -21.46 -4.96 27.36
CA ALA A 495 -22.08 -3.66 27.15
C ALA A 495 -21.24 -2.50 27.74
N GLN A 496 -20.67 -2.70 28.92
CA GLN A 496 -19.79 -1.72 29.56
C GLN A 496 -18.49 -1.51 28.75
N ILE A 497 -17.77 -2.57 28.40
CA ILE A 497 -16.52 -2.43 27.63
C ILE A 497 -16.77 -1.90 26.20
N SER A 498 -17.89 -2.25 25.57
CA SER A 498 -18.27 -1.74 24.25
C SER A 498 -18.52 -0.23 24.33
N SER A 499 -19.27 0.23 25.33
CA SER A 499 -19.50 1.66 25.58
C SER A 499 -18.20 2.42 25.88
N ILE A 500 -17.33 1.87 26.71
CA ILE A 500 -16.02 2.46 27.03
C ILE A 500 -15.12 2.50 25.79
N GLY A 501 -15.07 1.42 25.01
CA GLY A 501 -14.32 1.34 23.77
C GLY A 501 -14.80 2.35 22.72
N ALA A 502 -16.12 2.50 22.57
CA ALA A 502 -16.72 3.53 21.73
C ALA A 502 -16.37 4.94 22.23
N LYS A 503 -16.47 5.21 23.53
CA LYS A 503 -16.06 6.48 24.14
C LYS A 503 -14.60 6.81 23.84
N ILE A 504 -13.68 5.86 24.00
CA ILE A 504 -12.25 6.06 23.68
C ILE A 504 -12.09 6.31 22.18
N SER A 505 -12.77 5.55 21.32
CA SER A 505 -12.66 5.71 19.87
C SER A 505 -13.15 7.08 19.39
N GLU A 506 -14.25 7.58 19.95
CA GLU A 506 -14.82 8.89 19.62
C GLU A 506 -13.96 10.02 20.20
N HIS A 507 -13.49 9.88 21.45
CA HIS A 507 -12.64 10.87 22.12
C HIS A 507 -11.30 11.11 21.39
N LEU A 508 -10.76 10.08 20.75
CA LEU A 508 -9.50 10.13 20.01
C LEU A 508 -9.71 10.26 18.49
N LEU A 509 -10.92 10.54 18.01
CA LEU A 509 -11.18 10.73 16.59
C LEU A 509 -10.57 12.07 16.10
N PRO A 510 -9.97 12.13 14.91
CA PRO A 510 -9.57 13.40 14.29
C PRO A 510 -10.75 14.36 14.10
N ASN A 511 -10.50 15.66 14.27
CA ASN A 511 -11.52 16.72 14.15
C ASN A 511 -11.52 17.42 12.77
N THR A 512 -10.70 16.98 11.81
CA THR A 512 -10.67 17.51 10.44
C THR A 512 -12.03 17.41 9.72
N THR A 513 -12.43 18.48 9.03
CA THR A 513 -13.59 18.44 8.13
C THR A 513 -13.29 17.83 6.76
N ALA A 514 -12.02 17.54 6.44
CA ALA A 514 -11.60 17.03 5.13
C ALA A 514 -12.35 15.75 4.72
N TYR A 515 -12.61 14.85 5.68
CA TYR A 515 -13.39 13.63 5.42
C TYR A 515 -14.81 13.96 4.92
N HIS A 516 -15.49 14.88 5.58
CA HIS A 516 -16.83 15.27 5.20
C HIS A 516 -16.82 16.00 3.84
N GLU A 517 -15.88 16.92 3.63
CA GLU A 517 -15.78 17.72 2.40
C GLU A 517 -15.50 16.86 1.16
N ILE A 518 -14.61 15.88 1.25
CA ILE A 518 -14.24 15.03 0.11
C ILE A 518 -15.35 14.03 -0.21
N TRP A 519 -15.84 13.32 0.81
CA TRP A 519 -16.64 12.10 0.61
C TRP A 519 -18.14 12.35 0.74
N LEU A 520 -18.57 13.23 1.65
CA LEU A 520 -19.97 13.37 2.05
C LEU A 520 -20.64 14.64 1.52
N GLN A 521 -19.88 15.70 1.29
CA GLN A 521 -20.41 16.96 0.79
C GLN A 521 -20.81 16.90 -0.69
N GLY A 522 -21.88 17.63 -1.00
CA GLY A 522 -22.39 17.82 -2.36
C GLY A 522 -23.33 16.72 -2.81
N GLU A 523 -23.81 16.89 -4.03
CA GLU A 523 -24.67 15.91 -4.69
C GLU A 523 -23.87 14.77 -5.29
N ASP A 524 -24.38 13.54 -5.17
CA ASP A 524 -23.81 12.34 -5.77
C ASP A 524 -24.94 11.45 -6.27
N GLU A 525 -24.83 10.92 -7.49
CA GLU A 525 -25.86 10.09 -8.13
C GLU A 525 -26.07 8.76 -7.40
N SER A 526 -25.11 8.32 -6.57
CA SER A 526 -25.22 7.09 -5.79
C SER A 526 -26.06 7.22 -4.52
N ASP A 527 -26.45 8.43 -4.12
CA ASP A 527 -27.25 8.66 -2.92
C ASP A 527 -28.69 8.16 -3.06
N LYS A 528 -29.16 7.43 -2.05
CA LYS A 528 -30.58 7.08 -1.91
C LYS A 528 -31.30 8.10 -1.03
N PRO A 529 -32.64 8.23 -1.16
CA PRO A 529 -33.42 9.08 -0.27
C PRO A 529 -33.16 8.74 1.22
N GLY A 530 -32.87 9.76 2.02
CA GLY A 530 -32.57 9.61 3.46
C GLY A 530 -31.10 9.29 3.79
N ASP A 531 -30.27 8.90 2.81
CA ASP A 531 -28.85 8.63 3.04
C ASP A 531 -28.16 9.86 3.66
N ARG A 532 -28.35 11.04 3.05
CA ARG A 532 -27.76 12.30 3.53
C ARG A 532 -28.22 12.65 4.94
N ASP A 533 -29.52 12.56 5.19
CA ASP A 533 -30.11 12.89 6.47
C ASP A 533 -29.50 12.04 7.61
N ASN A 534 -29.19 10.76 7.33
CA ASN A 534 -28.58 9.85 8.30
C ASN A 534 -27.20 10.36 8.79
N TRP A 535 -26.31 10.78 7.90
CA TRP A 535 -24.99 11.31 8.31
C TRP A 535 -24.98 12.82 8.58
N GLU A 536 -26.01 13.56 8.18
CA GLU A 536 -26.20 14.96 8.55
C GLU A 536 -26.66 15.13 9.98
N THR A 537 -27.49 14.23 10.47
CA THR A 537 -28.03 14.25 11.83
C THR A 537 -27.24 13.37 12.82
N ARG A 538 -26.21 12.67 12.35
CA ARG A 538 -25.37 11.79 13.18
C ARG A 538 -24.68 12.60 14.30
N LYS A 539 -24.83 12.15 15.55
CA LYS A 539 -24.25 12.80 16.73
C LYS A 539 -22.77 12.49 16.97
N ASN A 540 -22.33 11.28 16.59
CA ASN A 540 -20.99 10.77 16.80
C ASN A 540 -20.26 10.63 15.45
N GLY A 541 -18.95 10.43 15.43
CA GLY A 541 -18.16 10.28 14.21
C GLY A 541 -17.57 11.59 13.67
N PRO A 542 -17.20 11.62 12.37
CA PRO A 542 -16.48 12.76 11.78
C PRO A 542 -17.18 14.11 11.96
N THR A 543 -16.42 15.14 12.35
CA THR A 543 -16.90 16.52 12.61
C THR A 543 -17.03 17.36 11.32
N LYS A 544 -17.83 18.43 11.40
CA LYS A 544 -18.15 19.33 10.25
C LYS A 544 -17.83 20.81 10.50
N THR A 545 -17.27 21.13 11.65
CA THR A 545 -17.14 22.51 12.13
C THR A 545 -15.69 22.98 12.08
N LYS A 546 -15.47 24.14 11.44
CA LYS A 546 -14.17 24.85 11.42
C LYS A 546 -14.12 25.90 12.53
N THR A 547 -12.91 26.24 12.95
CA THR A 547 -12.67 27.29 13.95
C THR A 547 -12.04 28.51 13.29
N LEU A 548 -12.32 29.70 13.80
CA LEU A 548 -11.63 30.93 13.40
C LEU A 548 -10.20 30.91 13.93
N VAL A 549 -9.22 31.01 13.03
CA VAL A 549 -7.80 31.12 13.37
C VAL A 549 -7.29 32.54 13.16
N ALA A 550 -6.08 32.84 13.66
CA ALA A 550 -5.47 34.16 13.55
C ALA A 550 -5.48 34.65 12.09
N GLY A 551 -5.98 35.88 11.88
CA GLY A 551 -6.23 36.43 10.54
C GLY A 551 -7.67 36.29 10.05
N ASN A 552 -8.62 35.88 10.91
CA ASN A 552 -10.05 35.71 10.60
C ASN A 552 -10.34 34.67 9.49
N ALA A 553 -9.43 33.73 9.26
CA ALA A 553 -9.65 32.60 8.36
C ALA A 553 -10.36 31.47 9.10
N LEU A 554 -11.31 30.80 8.45
CA LEU A 554 -11.88 29.54 8.93
C LEU A 554 -10.94 28.40 8.52
N ALA A 555 -10.38 27.69 9.50
CA ALA A 555 -9.51 26.54 9.26
C ALA A 555 -9.88 25.38 10.18
N ASP A 556 -9.44 24.18 9.79
CA ASP A 556 -9.48 23.04 10.69
C ASP A 556 -8.53 23.26 11.88
N LEU A 557 -8.94 22.74 13.02
CA LEU A 557 -8.10 22.66 14.21
C LEU A 557 -8.11 21.21 14.69
N GLU A 558 -6.92 20.62 14.78
CA GLU A 558 -6.71 19.28 15.32
C GLU A 558 -6.14 19.40 16.74
N PRO A 559 -6.98 19.46 17.79
CA PRO A 559 -6.54 19.80 19.15
C PRO A 559 -5.60 18.72 19.73
N LEU A 560 -5.87 17.45 19.43
CA LEU A 560 -5.05 16.33 19.89
C LEU A 560 -3.90 16.04 18.92
N TYR A 561 -4.17 16.07 17.62
CA TYR A 561 -3.25 15.58 16.60
C TYR A 561 -2.27 16.64 16.08
N GLY A 562 -2.65 17.92 16.09
CA GLY A 562 -1.94 18.98 15.39
C GLY A 562 -1.91 18.77 13.87
N SER A 563 -1.23 19.66 13.15
CA SER A 563 -1.11 19.61 11.68
C SER A 563 -0.32 18.40 11.18
N THR A 564 0.49 17.78 12.04
CA THR A 564 1.34 16.64 11.69
C THR A 564 0.79 15.31 12.18
N TYR A 565 -0.37 15.27 12.84
CA TYR A 565 -0.94 14.03 13.41
C TYR A 565 0.10 13.24 14.24
N LEU A 566 -0.05 11.91 14.36
CA LEU A 566 0.94 11.09 15.06
C LEU A 566 2.15 10.75 14.16
N PRO A 567 3.29 10.36 14.74
CA PRO A 567 4.43 9.83 13.97
C PRO A 567 4.05 8.54 13.21
N ARG A 568 3.18 7.72 13.81
CA ARG A 568 2.71 6.45 13.23
C ARG A 568 1.36 6.03 13.81
N LYS A 569 0.77 4.96 13.24
CA LYS A 569 -0.45 4.32 13.74
C LYS A 569 -0.40 4.04 15.25
N PHE A 570 -1.52 4.27 15.93
CA PHE A 570 -1.71 4.02 17.35
C PHE A 570 -2.88 3.06 17.56
N LYS A 571 -2.75 2.07 18.45
CA LYS A 571 -3.69 0.95 18.59
C LYS A 571 -4.06 0.76 20.05
N ILE A 572 -5.36 0.71 20.31
CA ILE A 572 -5.91 0.45 21.64
C ILE A 572 -6.78 -0.80 21.57
N VAL A 573 -6.73 -1.64 22.60
CA VAL A 573 -7.62 -2.79 22.77
C VAL A 573 -8.07 -2.95 24.22
N ILE A 574 -9.23 -3.57 24.42
CA ILE A 574 -9.79 -3.91 25.73
C ILE A 574 -9.99 -5.42 25.79
N THR A 575 -9.37 -6.07 26.76
CA THR A 575 -9.56 -7.49 27.07
C THR A 575 -10.32 -7.65 28.37
N VAL A 576 -11.06 -8.75 28.49
CA VAL A 576 -11.73 -9.13 29.74
C VAL A 576 -11.31 -10.52 30.17
N PRO A 577 -10.51 -10.62 31.25
CA PRO A 577 -10.15 -11.88 31.87
C PRO A 577 -11.37 -12.79 32.16
N PRO A 578 -11.24 -14.12 31.97
CA PRO A 578 -10.00 -14.83 31.65
C PRO A 578 -9.64 -14.88 30.16
N PHE A 579 -10.32 -14.14 29.29
CA PHE A 579 -10.12 -14.18 27.85
C PHE A 579 -9.15 -13.10 27.35
N ASN A 580 -8.36 -13.45 26.33
CA ASN A 580 -7.42 -12.61 25.61
C ASN A 580 -7.56 -12.75 24.08
N ASP A 581 -8.80 -12.85 23.60
CA ASP A 581 -9.20 -12.87 22.18
C ASP A 581 -8.72 -11.64 21.38
N VAL A 582 -8.30 -10.58 22.08
CA VAL A 582 -7.81 -9.32 21.50
C VAL A 582 -6.28 -9.22 21.41
N ASP A 583 -5.53 -10.18 21.96
CA ASP A 583 -4.07 -10.13 22.16
C ASP A 583 -3.62 -8.81 22.83
N VAL A 584 -4.03 -8.58 24.07
CA VAL A 584 -3.85 -7.32 24.82
C VAL A 584 -2.40 -6.82 24.84
N TYR A 585 -1.42 -7.72 24.84
CA TYR A 585 0.01 -7.39 24.89
C TYR A 585 0.55 -6.81 23.56
N ALA A 586 -0.18 -6.90 22.44
CA ALA A 586 0.35 -6.62 21.11
C ALA A 586 0.23 -5.15 20.62
N HIS A 587 -0.40 -4.28 21.42
CA HIS A 587 -0.90 -2.97 20.96
C HIS A 587 -0.26 -1.80 21.73
N ASP A 588 -0.34 -0.61 21.15
CA ASP A 588 0.26 0.59 21.76
C ASP A 588 -0.32 0.83 23.16
N ILE A 589 -1.63 0.58 23.35
CA ILE A 589 -2.28 0.43 24.64
C ILE A 589 -3.08 -0.88 24.69
N GLY A 590 -2.86 -1.68 25.72
CA GLY A 590 -3.69 -2.83 26.08
C GLY A 590 -4.39 -2.58 27.42
N LEU A 591 -5.71 -2.69 27.46
CA LEU A 591 -6.50 -2.49 28.68
C LEU A 591 -7.05 -3.83 29.17
N ILE A 592 -6.66 -4.23 30.37
CA ILE A 592 -7.16 -5.45 31.02
C ILE A 592 -8.24 -5.03 32.02
N ALA A 593 -9.49 -5.36 31.73
CA ALA A 593 -10.62 -4.99 32.57
C ALA A 593 -10.55 -5.70 33.93
N ILE A 594 -10.82 -4.95 34.99
CA ILE A 594 -11.01 -5.48 36.34
C ILE A 594 -12.50 -5.46 36.63
N VAL A 595 -13.07 -6.64 36.82
CA VAL A 595 -14.51 -6.85 36.98
C VAL A 595 -14.80 -7.35 38.38
N ILE A 596 -15.71 -6.68 39.09
CA ILE A 596 -16.23 -7.12 40.39
C ILE A 596 -17.74 -7.14 40.31
N ASN A 597 -18.37 -8.29 40.57
CA ASN A 597 -19.83 -8.44 40.54
C ASN A 597 -20.48 -7.96 39.22
N ASN A 598 -19.89 -8.29 38.06
CA ASN A 598 -20.28 -7.84 36.72
C ASN A 598 -20.17 -6.32 36.47
N GLU A 599 -19.49 -5.56 37.34
CA GLU A 599 -19.18 -4.14 37.15
C GLU A 599 -17.70 -3.96 36.78
N VAL A 600 -17.43 -3.21 35.71
CA VAL A 600 -16.07 -2.84 35.28
C VAL A 600 -15.62 -1.65 36.10
N ILE A 601 -14.80 -1.89 37.12
CA ILE A 601 -14.34 -0.83 38.03
C ILE A 601 -13.17 -0.01 37.45
N GLY A 602 -12.47 -0.55 36.45
CA GLY A 602 -11.33 0.08 35.80
C GLY A 602 -10.46 -0.94 35.08
N PHE A 603 -9.23 -0.54 34.76
CA PHE A 603 -8.34 -1.31 33.90
C PHE A 603 -6.90 -1.29 34.39
N ASN A 604 -6.23 -2.44 34.35
CA ASN A 604 -4.78 -2.44 34.28
C ASN A 604 -4.34 -2.05 32.87
N MET A 605 -3.42 -1.09 32.76
CA MET A 605 -2.97 -0.57 31.48
C MET A 605 -1.57 -1.10 31.13
N LEU A 606 -1.47 -1.75 29.97
CA LEU A 606 -0.23 -2.09 29.28
C LEU A 606 0.07 -1.03 28.21
N VAL A 607 1.33 -0.61 28.07
CA VAL A 607 1.75 0.42 27.12
C VAL A 607 2.99 0.00 26.33
N GLY A 608 3.00 0.25 25.02
CA GLY A 608 4.16 0.02 24.15
C GLY A 608 4.23 -1.32 23.45
N GLY A 609 3.12 -2.03 23.27
CA GLY A 609 3.09 -3.21 22.42
C GLY A 609 3.17 -2.89 20.93
N GLY A 610 3.76 -3.77 20.13
CA GLY A 610 3.74 -3.61 18.68
C GLY A 610 4.51 -4.66 17.88
N MET A 611 3.83 -5.25 16.89
CA MET A 611 4.34 -6.40 16.13
C MET A 611 5.25 -6.07 14.93
N GLY A 612 5.23 -4.86 14.38
CA GLY A 612 5.94 -4.60 13.11
C GLY A 612 7.46 -4.74 13.24
N SER A 613 8.09 -5.54 12.39
CA SER A 613 9.55 -5.66 12.26
C SER A 613 9.94 -5.60 10.78
N THR A 614 11.23 -5.51 10.50
CA THR A 614 11.80 -5.59 9.15
C THR A 614 12.78 -6.76 9.14
N HIS A 615 12.69 -7.62 8.13
CA HIS A 615 13.63 -8.73 7.96
C HIS A 615 15.06 -8.20 7.97
N ASN A 616 15.94 -8.94 8.65
CA ASN A 616 17.38 -8.67 8.79
C ASN A 616 17.74 -7.30 9.37
N ASN A 617 16.79 -6.53 9.91
CA ASN A 617 17.08 -5.27 10.58
C ASN A 617 16.88 -5.43 12.08
N LYS A 618 17.99 -5.66 12.80
CA LYS A 618 18.01 -5.86 14.25
C LYS A 618 17.55 -4.64 15.05
N LYS A 619 17.59 -3.44 14.46
CA LYS A 619 17.05 -2.21 15.08
C LYS A 619 15.52 -2.22 15.13
N THR A 620 14.88 -3.17 14.45
CA THR A 620 13.43 -3.34 14.49
C THR A 620 13.05 -4.70 15.08
N TYR A 621 12.14 -4.71 16.04
CA TYR A 621 11.80 -5.93 16.78
C TYR A 621 10.36 -5.84 17.31
N PRO A 622 9.60 -6.95 17.40
CA PRO A 622 8.31 -6.93 18.07
C PRO A 622 8.47 -6.71 19.58
N ARG A 623 7.45 -6.15 20.23
CA ARG A 623 7.46 -5.84 21.66
C ARG A 623 6.08 -6.10 22.28
N THR A 624 6.03 -6.66 23.48
CA THR A 624 4.83 -6.70 24.32
C THR A 624 4.66 -5.39 25.10
N GLY A 625 3.44 -5.05 25.51
CA GLY A 625 3.18 -3.87 26.34
C GLY A 625 3.75 -4.02 27.76
N SER A 626 4.24 -2.93 28.34
CA SER A 626 4.73 -2.86 29.72
C SER A 626 3.61 -2.42 30.66
N MET A 627 3.50 -3.04 31.83
CA MET A 627 2.47 -2.71 32.84
C MET A 627 2.73 -1.34 33.46
N PHE A 628 1.79 -0.40 33.30
CA PHE A 628 1.85 0.92 33.92
C PHE A 628 1.16 0.93 35.28
N GLY A 629 0.04 0.24 35.43
CA GLY A 629 -0.77 0.25 36.65
C GLY A 629 -2.26 0.26 36.38
N PHE A 630 -3.05 0.45 37.44
CA PHE A 630 -4.50 0.51 37.38
C PHE A 630 -5.01 1.94 37.16
N VAL A 631 -6.07 2.07 36.36
CA VAL A 631 -6.81 3.32 36.12
C VAL A 631 -8.32 3.08 36.27
N PRO A 632 -9.03 3.88 37.09
CA PRO A 632 -10.49 3.85 37.18
C PRO A 632 -11.22 4.11 35.86
N VAL A 633 -12.42 3.54 35.72
CA VAL A 633 -13.22 3.60 34.48
C VAL A 633 -13.54 5.02 34.01
N ASP A 634 -13.78 5.96 34.92
CA ASP A 634 -14.11 7.34 34.60
C ASP A 634 -12.94 8.10 33.97
N LYS A 635 -11.69 7.71 34.28
CA LYS A 635 -10.46 8.37 33.82
C LYS A 635 -9.76 7.68 32.66
N ILE A 636 -10.21 6.50 32.25
CA ILE A 636 -9.47 5.66 31.29
C ILE A 636 -9.23 6.34 29.93
N HIS A 637 -10.25 7.02 29.40
CA HIS A 637 -10.15 7.75 28.13
C HIS A 637 -9.11 8.89 28.17
N LEU A 638 -8.95 9.54 29.32
CA LEU A 638 -7.91 10.56 29.53
C LEU A 638 -6.52 9.94 29.60
N ALA A 639 -6.37 8.79 30.28
CA ALA A 639 -5.10 8.06 30.29
C ALA A 639 -4.66 7.64 28.88
N CYS A 640 -5.58 7.12 28.07
CA CYS A 640 -5.32 6.80 26.66
C CYS A 640 -4.89 8.05 25.86
N GLU A 641 -5.58 9.17 26.06
CA GLU A 641 -5.21 10.45 25.43
C GLU A 641 -3.79 10.87 25.83
N LYS A 642 -3.44 10.86 27.12
CA LYS A 642 -2.13 11.35 27.56
C LYS A 642 -0.98 10.46 27.09
N VAL A 643 -1.15 9.14 27.06
CA VAL A 643 -0.18 8.25 26.42
C VAL A 643 0.00 8.61 24.93
N MET A 644 -1.09 8.87 24.21
CA MET A 644 -1.04 9.28 22.80
C MET A 644 -0.34 10.64 22.63
N LEU A 645 -0.57 11.61 23.52
CA LEU A 645 0.08 12.93 23.47
C LEU A 645 1.59 12.83 23.71
N VAL A 646 2.03 12.03 24.69
CA VAL A 646 3.47 11.76 24.88
C VAL A 646 4.05 11.11 23.62
N GLN A 647 3.36 10.15 22.99
CA GLN A 647 3.81 9.58 21.72
C GLN A 647 3.88 10.61 20.59
N ARG A 648 2.91 11.52 20.50
CA ARG A 648 2.86 12.58 19.50
C ARG A 648 4.08 13.49 19.59
N ASP A 649 4.47 13.82 20.83
CA ASP A 649 5.49 14.82 21.14
C ASP A 649 6.91 14.25 21.14
N PHE A 650 7.09 12.99 21.56
CA PHE A 650 8.41 12.37 21.73
C PHE A 650 8.72 11.26 20.73
N GLY A 651 7.74 10.76 19.96
CA GLY A 651 7.96 9.70 18.99
C GLY A 651 8.77 10.15 17.77
N ASP A 652 9.66 9.28 17.29
CA ASP A 652 10.52 9.58 16.14
C ASP A 652 9.71 9.85 14.85
N ARG A 653 9.97 10.99 14.21
CA ARG A 653 9.36 11.43 12.95
C ARG A 653 10.34 11.42 11.77
N THR A 654 11.62 11.13 12.04
CA THR A 654 12.69 11.07 11.05
C THR A 654 12.78 9.67 10.44
N ASN A 655 12.74 8.62 11.27
CA ASN A 655 12.76 7.24 10.81
C ASN A 655 11.42 6.54 11.08
N ARG A 656 10.63 6.38 10.01
CA ARG A 656 9.31 5.75 10.08
C ARG A 656 9.33 4.29 10.55
N LYS A 657 10.45 3.56 10.39
CA LYS A 657 10.61 2.19 10.92
C LYS A 657 10.76 2.18 12.46
N HIS A 658 11.19 3.30 13.05
CA HIS A 658 11.39 3.54 14.48
C HIS A 658 10.29 4.41 15.12
N ALA A 659 9.31 4.89 14.33
CA ALA A 659 8.29 5.84 14.75
C ALA A 659 7.13 5.31 15.64
N ARG A 660 7.14 4.02 16.03
CA ARG A 660 6.06 3.42 16.85
C ARG A 660 6.35 3.59 18.34
N LEU A 661 5.29 3.69 19.15
CA LEU A 661 5.37 3.89 20.60
C LEU A 661 6.32 2.93 21.32
N LYS A 662 6.36 1.67 20.89
CA LYS A 662 7.27 0.66 21.46
C LYS A 662 8.73 1.11 21.51
N TYR A 663 9.21 1.83 20.49
CA TYR A 663 10.57 2.31 20.44
C TYR A 663 10.74 3.56 21.29
N THR A 664 9.78 4.49 21.25
CA THR A 664 9.76 5.65 22.17
C THR A 664 9.87 5.22 23.63
N ILE A 665 9.17 4.15 24.03
CA ILE A 665 9.28 3.61 25.39
C ILE A 665 10.67 3.02 25.66
N ASP A 666 11.23 2.26 24.72
CA ASP A 666 12.55 1.64 24.92
C ASP A 666 13.67 2.67 24.92
N ASP A 667 13.58 3.71 24.09
CA ASP A 667 14.56 4.81 24.01
C ASP A 667 14.53 5.69 25.26
N MET A 668 13.34 5.95 25.81
CA MET A 668 13.18 6.78 27.00
C MET A 668 13.34 5.99 28.31
N GLY A 669 13.03 4.70 28.30
CA GLY A 669 12.80 3.89 29.48
C GLY A 669 11.34 3.97 29.97
N VAL A 670 10.83 2.83 30.45
CA VAL A 670 9.43 2.65 30.87
C VAL A 670 9.03 3.68 31.95
N ASP A 671 9.84 3.83 33.01
CA ASP A 671 9.52 4.70 34.13
C ASP A 671 9.51 6.19 33.73
N ILE A 672 10.43 6.59 32.86
CA ILE A 672 10.51 7.98 32.36
C ILE A 672 9.29 8.29 31.48
N PHE A 673 8.91 7.37 30.59
CA PHE A 673 7.72 7.53 29.77
C PHE A 673 6.46 7.60 30.66
N LYS A 674 6.32 6.67 31.62
CA LYS A 674 5.21 6.65 32.58
C LYS A 674 5.12 7.97 33.35
N GLY A 675 6.23 8.49 33.86
CA GLY A 675 6.28 9.77 34.57
C GLY A 675 5.75 10.94 33.74
N LYS A 676 6.12 11.04 32.45
CA LYS A 676 5.57 12.08 31.56
C LYS A 676 4.07 11.97 31.34
N VAL A 677 3.55 10.74 31.29
CA VAL A 677 2.10 10.51 31.18
C VAL A 677 1.41 10.95 32.47
N GLU A 678 1.95 10.60 33.63
CA GLU A 678 1.43 11.03 34.95
C GLU A 678 1.44 12.56 35.11
N ASP A 679 2.49 13.23 34.64
CA ASP A 679 2.60 14.70 34.63
C ASP A 679 1.45 15.35 33.84
N LEU A 680 1.11 14.80 32.67
CA LEU A 680 -0.01 15.28 31.85
C LEU A 680 -1.39 14.89 32.41
N LEU A 681 -1.47 13.78 33.16
CA LEU A 681 -2.69 13.30 33.79
C LEU A 681 -3.05 14.09 35.05
N GLY A 682 -2.05 14.57 35.78
CA GLY A 682 -2.22 15.20 37.10
C GLY A 682 -2.49 14.19 38.22
N PHE A 683 -2.36 12.89 37.97
CA PHE A 683 -2.42 11.81 38.96
C PHE A 683 -1.54 10.64 38.53
N LYS A 684 -1.16 9.80 39.50
CA LYS A 684 -0.32 8.61 39.27
C LYS A 684 -1.17 7.38 38.99
N PHE A 685 -0.62 6.43 38.24
CA PHE A 685 -1.23 5.11 38.09
C PHE A 685 -1.24 4.39 39.45
N GLU A 686 -2.35 3.74 39.77
CA GLU A 686 -2.44 2.88 40.96
C GLU A 686 -1.68 1.57 40.74
N GLU A 687 -1.42 0.81 41.80
CA GLU A 687 -0.84 -0.53 41.67
C GLU A 687 -1.74 -1.44 40.80
N PRO A 688 -1.17 -2.27 39.91
CA PRO A 688 -1.95 -3.21 39.12
C PRO A 688 -2.79 -4.12 40.02
N LYS A 689 -4.06 -4.33 39.64
CA LYS A 689 -4.94 -5.29 40.32
C LYS A 689 -4.69 -6.70 39.81
N GLU A 690 -5.01 -7.71 40.61
CA GLU A 690 -4.85 -9.11 40.19
C GLU A 690 -5.77 -9.46 39.02
N PHE A 691 -5.27 -10.28 38.10
CA PHE A 691 -6.02 -10.84 36.98
C PHE A 691 -5.40 -12.17 36.55
N LYS A 692 -6.17 -13.00 35.83
CA LYS A 692 -5.70 -14.26 35.26
C LYS A 692 -6.27 -14.42 33.85
N ILE A 693 -5.42 -14.71 32.87
CA ILE A 693 -5.83 -15.08 31.51
C ILE A 693 -5.71 -16.61 31.40
N GLU A 694 -6.72 -17.25 30.83
CA GLU A 694 -6.80 -18.71 30.63
C GLU A 694 -7.03 -19.10 29.17
N SER A 695 -7.39 -18.17 28.28
CA SER A 695 -7.59 -18.44 26.86
C SER A 695 -7.35 -17.20 26.01
N ASN A 696 -6.87 -17.38 24.78
CA ASN A 696 -6.83 -16.35 23.73
C ASN A 696 -7.64 -16.73 22.47
N ILE A 697 -8.40 -17.81 22.56
CA ILE A 697 -9.25 -18.36 21.49
C ILE A 697 -10.68 -17.87 21.70
N ASP A 698 -11.42 -17.72 20.60
CA ASP A 698 -12.84 -17.41 20.67
C ASP A 698 -13.64 -18.59 21.23
N TYR A 699 -14.77 -18.30 21.87
CA TYR A 699 -15.73 -19.36 22.20
C TYR A 699 -16.56 -19.68 20.96
N PHE A 700 -16.52 -20.91 20.47
CA PHE A 700 -17.28 -21.36 19.31
C PHE A 700 -18.61 -22.03 19.69
N GLY A 701 -19.64 -21.81 18.87
CA GLY A 701 -20.95 -22.44 19.07
C GLY A 701 -21.93 -21.62 19.91
N TRP A 702 -23.01 -22.29 20.34
CA TRP A 702 -24.09 -21.66 21.10
C TRP A 702 -23.72 -21.44 22.56
N CYS A 703 -24.09 -20.28 23.10
CA CYS A 703 -24.20 -20.06 24.54
C CYS A 703 -25.40 -19.18 24.85
N LYS A 704 -25.77 -19.15 26.14
CA LYS A 704 -26.82 -18.29 26.67
C LYS A 704 -26.22 -17.38 27.73
N ASP A 705 -26.50 -16.09 27.65
CA ASP A 705 -25.98 -15.10 28.59
C ASP A 705 -26.83 -15.02 29.87
N GLU A 706 -26.42 -14.14 30.79
CA GLU A 706 -27.11 -13.89 32.05
C GLU A 706 -28.39 -13.06 31.92
N LEU A 707 -28.70 -12.53 30.74
CA LEU A 707 -29.92 -11.80 30.40
C LEU A 707 -30.97 -12.69 29.70
N GLY A 708 -30.60 -13.92 29.34
CA GLY A 708 -31.46 -14.88 28.68
C GLY A 708 -31.42 -14.82 27.15
N TYR A 709 -30.47 -14.09 26.56
CA TYR A 709 -30.24 -14.10 25.12
C TYR A 709 -29.30 -15.23 24.71
N ASN A 710 -29.49 -15.72 23.48
CA ASN A 710 -28.66 -16.73 22.85
C ASN A 710 -27.65 -16.07 21.92
N HIS A 711 -26.43 -16.63 21.88
CA HIS A 711 -25.34 -16.16 21.04
C HIS A 711 -24.72 -17.34 20.33
N PHE A 712 -24.32 -17.16 19.08
CA PHE A 712 -23.61 -18.16 18.30
C PHE A 712 -22.36 -17.56 17.67
N THR A 713 -21.20 -18.14 17.96
CA THR A 713 -19.94 -17.75 17.30
C THR A 713 -19.66 -18.67 16.12
N CYS A 714 -19.67 -18.10 14.92
CA CYS A 714 -19.33 -18.79 13.68
C CYS A 714 -17.81 -18.82 13.50
N PHE A 715 -17.27 -20.00 13.17
CA PHE A 715 -15.92 -20.09 12.61
C PHE A 715 -15.93 -19.56 11.19
N ILE A 716 -15.11 -18.55 10.93
CA ILE A 716 -14.88 -17.98 9.60
C ILE A 716 -13.39 -18.11 9.30
N GLU A 717 -13.02 -19.04 8.43
CA GLU A 717 -11.62 -19.33 8.16
C GLU A 717 -10.90 -18.10 7.63
N ASN A 718 -9.88 -17.65 8.38
CA ASN A 718 -9.15 -16.42 8.10
C ASN A 718 -10.07 -15.20 7.89
N GLY A 719 -11.28 -15.17 8.46
CA GLY A 719 -12.23 -14.06 8.34
C GLY A 719 -12.67 -13.68 6.92
N ARG A 720 -12.50 -14.54 5.92
CA ARG A 720 -13.02 -14.30 4.57
C ARG A 720 -14.49 -14.73 4.51
N ILE A 721 -15.38 -13.79 4.25
CA ILE A 721 -16.81 -14.03 4.01
C ILE A 721 -17.06 -13.95 2.51
N GLU A 722 -17.36 -15.09 1.91
CA GLU A 722 -17.66 -15.29 0.49
C GLU A 722 -18.54 -16.52 0.31
N ASP A 723 -19.24 -16.63 -0.81
CA ASP A 723 -19.92 -17.88 -1.15
C ASP A 723 -18.99 -18.77 -1.99
N THR A 724 -18.79 -20.01 -1.54
CA THR A 724 -18.19 -21.08 -2.36
C THR A 724 -19.25 -22.14 -2.68
N ALA A 725 -18.93 -23.09 -3.57
CA ALA A 725 -19.84 -24.19 -3.89
C ALA A 725 -20.16 -25.04 -2.65
N GLU A 726 -19.21 -25.15 -1.72
CA GLU A 726 -19.31 -25.94 -0.51
C GLU A 726 -19.87 -25.12 0.67
N LEU A 727 -19.57 -23.82 0.75
CA LEU A 727 -19.87 -22.93 1.88
C LEU A 727 -20.54 -21.64 1.40
N PRO A 728 -21.88 -21.59 1.27
CA PRO A 728 -22.64 -20.37 0.95
C PRO A 728 -22.81 -19.45 2.18
N GLN A 729 -21.71 -19.19 2.89
CA GLN A 729 -21.70 -18.48 4.18
C GLN A 729 -22.14 -17.01 4.05
N LYS A 730 -21.81 -16.34 2.95
CA LYS A 730 -22.14 -14.93 2.75
C LYS A 730 -23.65 -14.78 2.59
N THR A 731 -24.24 -15.63 1.75
CA THR A 731 -25.70 -15.72 1.58
C THR A 731 -26.39 -16.07 2.91
N GLY A 732 -25.86 -17.04 3.67
CA GLY A 732 -26.42 -17.39 4.98
C GLY A 732 -26.42 -16.25 5.99
N LEU A 733 -25.29 -15.57 6.15
CA LEU A 733 -25.18 -14.42 7.05
C LEU A 733 -26.06 -13.24 6.62
N LYS A 734 -26.20 -13.02 5.31
CA LYS A 734 -27.16 -12.04 4.76
C LYS A 734 -28.59 -12.40 5.17
N ASN A 735 -29.03 -13.64 4.98
CA ASN A 735 -30.38 -14.07 5.30
C ASN A 735 -30.69 -13.97 6.80
N ILE A 736 -29.71 -14.31 7.65
CA ILE A 736 -29.82 -14.09 9.10
C ILE A 736 -29.96 -12.59 9.40
N ALA A 737 -29.13 -11.74 8.80
CA ALA A 737 -29.23 -10.30 9.00
C ALA A 737 -30.58 -9.73 8.52
N GLU A 738 -31.13 -10.18 7.39
CA GLU A 738 -32.46 -9.78 6.91
C GLU A 738 -33.56 -10.18 7.89
N TYR A 739 -33.50 -11.41 8.42
CA TYR A 739 -34.43 -11.90 9.41
C TYR A 739 -34.42 -11.04 10.69
N LEU A 740 -33.22 -10.75 11.22
CA LEU A 740 -33.04 -9.96 12.44
C LEU A 740 -33.44 -8.48 12.23
N ASN A 741 -33.16 -7.92 11.04
CA ASN A 741 -33.54 -6.54 10.71
C ASN A 741 -35.06 -6.32 10.66
N GLY A 742 -35.87 -7.37 10.62
CA GLY A 742 -37.35 -7.33 10.65
C GLY A 742 -37.97 -6.98 12.01
N GLY A 743 -37.28 -6.20 12.86
CA GLY A 743 -37.76 -5.79 14.18
C GLY A 743 -37.45 -6.75 15.32
N ARG A 744 -36.49 -7.67 15.14
CA ARG A 744 -36.07 -8.65 16.15
C ARG A 744 -34.79 -8.22 16.85
N SER A 745 -34.53 -8.78 18.02
CA SER A 745 -33.26 -8.57 18.71
C SER A 745 -32.14 -9.32 17.98
N GLY A 746 -31.02 -8.64 17.73
CA GLY A 746 -29.88 -9.24 17.06
C GLY A 746 -28.77 -8.25 16.74
N GLU A 747 -27.51 -8.68 16.85
CA GLU A 747 -26.34 -7.92 16.42
C GLU A 747 -25.19 -8.84 15.98
N PHE A 748 -24.23 -8.28 15.27
CA PHE A 748 -23.02 -8.95 14.84
C PHE A 748 -21.81 -8.38 15.59
N ARG A 749 -21.05 -9.22 16.29
CA ARG A 749 -19.79 -8.85 16.94
C ARG A 749 -18.63 -9.47 16.19
N LEU A 750 -17.64 -8.67 15.82
CA LEU A 750 -16.45 -9.16 15.13
C LEU A 750 -15.35 -9.45 16.14
N THR A 751 -14.60 -10.54 15.97
CA THR A 751 -13.57 -10.92 16.95
C THR A 751 -12.16 -10.52 16.51
N GLY A 752 -11.23 -10.46 17.49
CA GLY A 752 -9.81 -10.23 17.24
C GLY A 752 -9.14 -11.39 16.49
N ASN A 753 -9.75 -12.57 16.51
CA ASN A 753 -9.31 -13.77 15.81
C ASN A 753 -9.97 -13.95 14.42
N GLN A 754 -10.66 -12.92 13.92
CA GLN A 754 -11.26 -12.86 12.59
C GLN A 754 -12.53 -13.69 12.42
N HIS A 755 -13.27 -13.92 13.49
CA HIS A 755 -14.55 -14.63 13.48
C HIS A 755 -15.73 -13.68 13.76
N LEU A 756 -16.93 -14.25 13.79
CA LEU A 756 -18.18 -13.51 13.87
C LEU A 756 -19.09 -14.12 14.94
N VAL A 757 -19.60 -13.29 15.84
CA VAL A 757 -20.64 -13.69 16.80
C VAL A 757 -21.98 -13.10 16.36
N ILE A 758 -22.99 -13.95 16.22
CA ILE A 758 -24.39 -13.56 16.10
C ILE A 758 -24.96 -13.51 17.50
N SER A 759 -25.28 -12.32 17.99
CA SER A 759 -25.58 -12.07 19.41
C SER A 759 -27.00 -11.55 19.63
N ASN A 760 -27.45 -11.65 20.88
CA ASN A 760 -28.71 -11.12 21.39
C ASN A 760 -29.96 -11.79 20.76
N ILE A 761 -29.90 -13.10 20.49
CA ILE A 761 -31.01 -13.85 19.88
C ILE A 761 -32.01 -14.30 20.95
N GLU A 762 -33.27 -13.88 20.80
CA GLU A 762 -34.34 -14.30 21.71
C GLU A 762 -34.71 -15.77 21.52
N ASP A 763 -35.27 -16.40 22.56
CA ASP A 763 -35.70 -17.80 22.51
C ASP A 763 -36.76 -18.05 21.41
N ALA A 764 -37.59 -17.06 21.10
CA ALA A 764 -38.60 -17.13 20.03
C ALA A 764 -37.97 -17.27 18.63
N ASP A 765 -36.78 -16.71 18.43
CA ASP A 765 -36.08 -16.66 17.14
C ASP A 765 -35.02 -17.76 17.01
N LEU A 766 -34.62 -18.38 18.13
CA LEU A 766 -33.53 -19.35 18.21
C LEU A 766 -33.67 -20.51 17.20
N THR A 767 -34.86 -21.11 17.10
CA THR A 767 -35.11 -22.24 16.19
C THR A 767 -34.92 -21.84 14.73
N HIS A 768 -35.36 -20.63 14.36
CA HIS A 768 -35.24 -20.14 13.00
C HIS A 768 -33.78 -19.82 12.65
N VAL A 769 -33.06 -19.14 13.55
CA VAL A 769 -31.63 -18.84 13.36
C VAL A 769 -30.80 -20.14 13.25
N LYS A 770 -31.09 -21.16 14.08
CA LYS A 770 -30.47 -22.48 13.95
C LYS A 770 -30.72 -23.12 12.59
N SER A 771 -31.95 -23.02 12.07
CA SER A 771 -32.30 -23.55 10.74
C SER A 771 -31.48 -22.87 9.65
N LEU A 772 -31.33 -21.54 9.70
CA LEU A 772 -30.52 -20.80 8.74
C LEU A 772 -29.04 -21.17 8.86
N LEU A 773 -28.49 -21.22 10.08
CA LEU A 773 -27.09 -21.62 10.27
C LEU A 773 -26.82 -23.02 9.69
N ALA A 774 -27.71 -23.98 9.90
CA ALA A 774 -27.59 -25.33 9.35
C ALA A 774 -27.74 -25.37 7.82
N GLU A 775 -28.71 -24.65 7.26
CA GLU A 775 -28.96 -24.55 5.81
C GLU A 775 -27.73 -24.04 5.06
N TYR A 776 -27.04 -23.04 5.63
CA TYR A 776 -25.87 -22.41 5.03
C TYR A 776 -24.53 -22.91 5.60
N LYS A 777 -24.54 -24.01 6.37
CA LYS A 777 -23.36 -24.66 6.97
C LYS A 777 -22.48 -23.76 7.85
N LEU A 778 -23.10 -22.78 8.49
CA LEU A 778 -22.47 -21.86 9.44
C LEU A 778 -22.47 -22.41 10.87
N ASP A 779 -23.20 -23.50 11.14
CA ASP A 779 -23.30 -24.13 12.46
C ASP A 779 -22.17 -25.11 12.79
N ASN A 780 -21.28 -25.41 11.83
CA ASN A 780 -20.16 -26.30 12.04
C ASN A 780 -19.14 -25.69 13.02
N THR A 781 -18.84 -26.44 14.08
CA THR A 781 -17.85 -26.10 15.10
C THR A 781 -16.87 -27.24 15.38
N ASP A 782 -17.02 -28.38 14.69
CA ASP A 782 -16.20 -29.57 14.89
C ASP A 782 -14.89 -29.49 14.09
N PHE A 783 -14.06 -28.51 14.44
CA PHE A 783 -12.72 -28.32 13.90
C PHE A 783 -11.65 -28.71 14.92
N SER A 784 -10.45 -29.01 14.44
CA SER A 784 -9.30 -29.23 15.34
C SER A 784 -9.01 -27.97 16.17
N ALA A 785 -8.45 -28.14 17.36
CA ALA A 785 -8.03 -27.01 18.18
C ALA A 785 -6.92 -26.18 17.51
N LEU A 786 -6.12 -26.78 16.62
CA LEU A 786 -5.16 -26.08 15.77
C LEU A 786 -5.87 -25.10 14.82
N ARG A 787 -6.91 -25.52 14.09
CA ARG A 787 -7.63 -24.63 13.16
C ARG A 787 -8.30 -23.47 13.87
N LEU A 788 -8.98 -23.77 14.98
CA LEU A 788 -9.73 -22.79 15.77
C LEU A 788 -8.82 -21.72 16.39
N SER A 789 -7.54 -22.03 16.60
CA SER A 789 -6.53 -21.11 17.13
C SER A 789 -5.63 -20.49 16.06
N SER A 790 -5.91 -20.79 14.78
CA SER A 790 -5.09 -20.34 13.66
C SER A 790 -5.59 -19.06 13.01
N SER A 791 -4.68 -18.19 12.60
CA SER A 791 -5.04 -16.98 11.84
C SER A 791 -3.98 -16.53 10.86
N SER A 792 -4.43 -15.83 9.81
CA SER A 792 -3.55 -15.28 8.77
C SER A 792 -3.83 -13.81 8.48
N CYS A 793 -2.94 -13.19 7.71
CA CYS A 793 -3.22 -11.90 7.08
C CYS A 793 -3.59 -12.10 5.61
N VAL A 794 -4.18 -11.08 4.99
CA VAL A 794 -4.58 -11.13 3.57
C VAL A 794 -3.42 -11.54 2.66
N ALA A 795 -2.27 -10.88 2.77
CA ALA A 795 -1.13 -11.05 1.87
C ALA A 795 -1.54 -10.87 0.38
N PHE A 796 -1.16 -11.79 -0.50
CA PHE A 796 -1.56 -11.76 -1.90
C PHE A 796 -3.09 -11.98 -2.07
N PRO A 797 -3.69 -11.51 -3.16
CA PRO A 797 -3.08 -10.74 -4.25
C PRO A 797 -3.01 -9.23 -3.98
N THR A 798 -3.76 -8.73 -3.01
CA THR A 798 -4.01 -7.27 -2.90
C THR A 798 -3.01 -6.52 -2.01
N CYS A 799 -2.29 -7.18 -1.11
CA CYS A 799 -1.32 -6.49 -0.26
C CYS A 799 -0.06 -6.16 -1.06
N GLY A 800 0.19 -4.87 -1.31
CA GLY A 800 1.41 -4.39 -1.96
C GLY A 800 2.72 -4.63 -1.19
N LEU A 801 2.65 -5.17 0.04
CA LEU A 801 3.82 -5.48 0.88
C LEU A 801 4.05 -6.98 1.07
N ALA A 802 3.18 -7.85 0.52
CA ALA A 802 3.32 -9.29 0.70
C ALA A 802 4.56 -9.83 -0.03
N MET A 803 5.31 -10.68 0.65
CA MET A 803 6.47 -11.41 0.13
C MET A 803 6.11 -12.88 -0.13
N ALA A 804 5.25 -13.47 0.70
CA ALA A 804 4.72 -14.83 0.55
C ALA A 804 3.18 -14.84 0.69
N GLU A 805 2.57 -15.97 0.34
CA GLU A 805 1.16 -16.23 0.62
C GLU A 805 0.87 -16.24 2.13
N SER A 806 -0.41 -16.09 2.48
CA SER A 806 -0.84 -16.21 3.87
C SER A 806 -2.27 -16.72 3.96
N GLU A 807 -3.27 -15.89 3.67
CA GLU A 807 -4.70 -16.27 3.74
C GLU A 807 -5.05 -17.46 2.87
N ARG A 808 -4.52 -17.50 1.64
CA ARG A 808 -4.78 -18.58 0.68
C ARG A 808 -4.07 -19.89 1.03
N TYR A 809 -2.91 -19.80 1.70
CA TYR A 809 -2.04 -20.94 1.94
C TYR A 809 -2.26 -21.59 3.31
N LEU A 810 -2.57 -20.81 4.35
CA LEU A 810 -2.72 -21.32 5.71
C LEU A 810 -3.71 -22.51 5.81
N PRO A 811 -4.90 -22.50 5.18
CA PRO A 811 -5.82 -23.64 5.23
C PRO A 811 -5.22 -24.95 4.71
N GLU A 812 -4.43 -24.90 3.64
CA GLU A 812 -3.77 -26.08 3.06
C GLU A 812 -2.73 -26.66 4.02
N LEU A 813 -1.89 -25.80 4.61
CA LEU A 813 -0.88 -26.22 5.57
C LEU A 813 -1.51 -26.80 6.85
N ILE A 814 -2.55 -26.15 7.37
CA ILE A 814 -3.26 -26.63 8.56
C ILE A 814 -3.85 -28.02 8.32
N THR A 815 -4.48 -28.24 7.17
CA THR A 815 -5.04 -29.57 6.81
C THR A 815 -3.98 -30.68 6.84
N LYS A 816 -2.75 -30.39 6.38
CA LYS A 816 -1.61 -31.33 6.41
C LYS A 816 -1.15 -31.62 7.85
N LEU A 817 -1.08 -30.59 8.70
CA LEU A 817 -0.66 -30.73 10.10
C LEU A 817 -1.70 -31.45 10.96
N GLU A 818 -2.99 -31.17 10.75
CA GLU A 818 -4.09 -31.73 11.52
C GLU A 818 -4.18 -33.25 11.39
N THR A 819 -3.98 -33.78 10.19
CA THR A 819 -4.02 -35.23 9.95
C THR A 819 -3.02 -35.95 10.87
N SER A 820 -1.81 -35.41 11.00
CA SER A 820 -0.80 -35.96 11.90
C SER A 820 -1.10 -35.70 13.38
N LEU A 821 -1.64 -34.53 13.74
CA LEU A 821 -2.05 -34.26 15.11
C LEU A 821 -3.14 -35.22 15.58
N GLU A 822 -4.08 -35.58 14.72
CA GLU A 822 -5.10 -36.61 15.01
C GLU A 822 -4.46 -37.98 15.25
N GLU A 823 -3.50 -38.40 14.41
CA GLU A 823 -2.73 -39.64 14.61
C GLU A 823 -1.94 -39.65 15.94
N PHE A 824 -1.51 -38.49 16.42
CA PHE A 824 -0.80 -38.35 17.69
C PHE A 824 -1.73 -38.18 18.90
N GLY A 825 -3.05 -38.16 18.70
CA GLY A 825 -4.03 -37.96 19.76
C GLY A 825 -4.16 -36.52 20.25
N LEU A 826 -3.71 -35.55 19.45
CA LEU A 826 -3.63 -34.12 19.77
C LEU A 826 -4.73 -33.26 19.13
N ARG A 827 -5.80 -33.87 18.61
CA ARG A 827 -6.88 -33.17 17.90
C ARG A 827 -7.46 -31.97 18.67
N HIS A 828 -7.61 -32.14 19.98
CA HIS A 828 -8.23 -31.18 20.89
C HIS A 828 -7.20 -30.31 21.62
N ASP A 829 -5.91 -30.56 21.42
CA ASP A 829 -4.84 -29.79 22.03
C ASP A 829 -4.52 -28.58 21.16
N SER A 830 -4.76 -27.39 21.71
CA SER A 830 -4.56 -26.15 20.96
C SER A 830 -3.09 -25.79 20.86
N VAL A 831 -2.66 -25.45 19.65
CA VAL A 831 -1.37 -24.81 19.36
C VAL A 831 -1.66 -23.54 18.59
N VAL A 832 -1.41 -22.38 19.21
CA VAL A 832 -1.66 -21.10 18.57
C VAL A 832 -0.71 -20.91 17.40
N MET A 833 -1.22 -21.06 16.18
CA MET A 833 -0.44 -20.95 14.95
C MET A 833 -0.85 -19.71 14.14
N ARG A 834 0.12 -18.92 13.68
CA ARG A 834 -0.18 -17.68 12.94
C ARG A 834 0.72 -17.50 11.73
N MET A 835 0.13 -17.07 10.62
CA MET A 835 0.86 -16.84 9.37
C MET A 835 0.74 -15.38 8.92
N THR A 836 1.84 -14.82 8.41
CA THR A 836 1.78 -13.51 7.75
C THR A 836 2.69 -13.50 6.53
N GLY A 837 2.27 -12.83 5.46
CA GLY A 837 3.04 -12.79 4.22
C GLY A 837 4.28 -11.88 4.24
N CYS A 838 4.54 -11.13 5.30
CA CYS A 838 5.70 -10.22 5.44
C CYS A 838 5.95 -9.84 6.93
N PRO A 839 7.11 -9.26 7.32
CA PRO A 839 7.47 -9.05 8.73
C PRO A 839 6.70 -7.93 9.45
N ASN A 840 5.73 -7.28 8.77
CA ASN A 840 4.84 -6.29 9.38
C ASN A 840 3.95 -6.88 10.49
N GLY A 841 3.72 -8.20 10.49
CA GLY A 841 3.02 -8.90 11.57
C GLY A 841 1.52 -8.58 11.68
N CYS A 842 0.81 -8.47 10.56
CA CYS A 842 -0.62 -8.11 10.54
C CYS A 842 -1.53 -9.15 11.25
N ALA A 843 -1.12 -10.41 11.22
CA ALA A 843 -1.78 -11.51 11.94
C ALA A 843 -1.28 -11.68 13.38
N ARG A 844 -0.42 -10.78 13.90
CA ARG A 844 0.21 -10.90 15.23
C ARG A 844 1.01 -12.21 15.41
N PRO A 845 1.87 -12.59 14.43
CA PRO A 845 2.57 -13.87 14.43
C PRO A 845 3.53 -14.02 15.60
N TRP A 846 4.10 -12.93 16.11
CA TRP A 846 5.15 -13.00 17.13
C TRP A 846 4.67 -13.42 18.51
N LEU A 847 3.36 -13.44 18.74
CA LEU A 847 2.74 -13.93 19.98
C LEU A 847 2.18 -15.35 19.84
N ALA A 848 2.40 -16.01 18.70
CA ALA A 848 1.97 -17.37 18.47
C ALA A 848 3.03 -18.37 18.98
N GLU A 849 2.58 -19.54 19.43
CA GLU A 849 3.47 -20.66 19.77
C GLU A 849 4.26 -21.12 18.55
N VAL A 850 3.59 -21.15 17.38
CA VAL A 850 4.17 -21.42 16.07
C VAL A 850 3.82 -20.28 15.12
N ALA A 851 4.81 -19.71 14.42
CA ALA A 851 4.51 -18.73 13.38
C ALA A 851 5.33 -18.88 12.11
N LEU A 852 4.69 -18.53 11.00
CA LEU A 852 5.29 -18.47 9.68
C LEU A 852 5.25 -17.04 9.15
N VAL A 853 6.42 -16.47 8.92
CA VAL A 853 6.57 -15.09 8.45
C VAL A 853 7.23 -15.07 7.08
N GLY A 854 6.45 -14.71 6.06
CA GLY A 854 6.87 -14.69 4.66
C GLY A 854 8.12 -13.86 4.43
N LYS A 855 9.11 -14.47 3.76
CA LYS A 855 10.38 -13.84 3.36
C LYS A 855 10.51 -13.76 1.84
N ALA A 856 9.99 -14.75 1.12
CA ALA A 856 9.88 -14.76 -0.34
C ALA A 856 8.70 -15.65 -0.76
N TYR A 857 8.34 -15.65 -2.05
CA TYR A 857 7.20 -16.45 -2.52
C TYR A 857 7.42 -17.94 -2.20
N GLY A 858 6.50 -18.55 -1.44
CA GLY A 858 6.61 -19.94 -0.98
C GLY A 858 7.65 -20.20 0.13
N ALA A 859 8.28 -19.16 0.71
CA ALA A 859 9.31 -19.32 1.74
C ALA A 859 9.04 -18.45 2.98
N TYR A 860 9.23 -19.05 4.16
CA TYR A 860 8.84 -18.48 5.45
C TYR A 860 9.97 -18.59 6.48
N ASN A 861 10.11 -17.59 7.34
CA ASN A 861 10.80 -17.78 8.61
C ASN A 861 9.86 -18.51 9.56
N LEU A 862 10.33 -19.59 10.19
CA LEU A 862 9.63 -20.32 11.23
C LEU A 862 10.05 -19.80 12.60
N MET A 863 9.05 -19.44 13.40
CA MET A 863 9.22 -18.91 14.75
C MET A 863 8.56 -19.86 15.76
N LEU A 864 9.21 -20.08 16.90
CA LEU A 864 8.73 -20.96 17.97
C LEU A 864 8.85 -20.32 19.35
N GLY A 865 8.08 -20.81 20.32
CA GLY A 865 8.24 -20.48 21.75
C GLY A 865 7.44 -19.28 22.25
N GLY A 866 6.46 -18.80 21.48
CA GLY A 866 5.50 -17.81 21.96
C GLY A 866 4.68 -18.36 23.12
N GLY A 867 4.16 -17.47 23.97
CA GLY A 867 3.30 -17.86 25.08
C GLY A 867 1.90 -18.25 24.60
N HIS A 868 1.32 -19.30 25.18
CA HIS A 868 0.02 -19.82 24.76
C HIS A 868 -1.10 -18.77 24.86
N HIS A 869 -1.02 -17.86 25.83
CA HIS A 869 -2.00 -16.79 26.02
C HIS A 869 -1.60 -15.47 25.34
N GLY A 870 -0.54 -15.46 24.53
CA GLY A 870 -0.01 -14.27 23.85
C GLY A 870 0.77 -13.30 24.75
N GLU A 871 1.27 -13.77 25.89
CA GLU A 871 2.03 -13.02 26.89
C GLU A 871 3.54 -12.96 26.61
N ARG A 872 4.05 -13.87 25.77
CA ARG A 872 5.48 -14.00 25.45
C ARG A 872 5.71 -14.02 23.94
N LEU A 873 6.76 -13.32 23.50
CA LEU A 873 7.19 -13.33 22.10
C LEU A 873 7.87 -14.65 21.74
N ASN A 874 7.60 -15.18 20.56
CA ASN A 874 8.40 -16.25 19.95
C ASN A 874 9.78 -15.75 19.50
N LYS A 875 10.61 -16.68 19.04
CA LYS A 875 11.94 -16.41 18.50
C LYS A 875 12.14 -17.19 17.21
N ILE A 876 13.03 -16.71 16.35
CA ILE A 876 13.30 -17.37 15.08
C ILE A 876 13.99 -18.71 15.31
N TYR A 877 13.42 -19.76 14.73
CA TYR A 877 13.95 -21.11 14.78
C TYR A 877 14.62 -21.48 13.47
N ARG A 878 13.99 -21.16 12.33
CA ARG A 878 14.57 -21.34 11.00
C ARG A 878 14.27 -20.17 10.06
N TYR A 879 15.23 -19.82 9.22
CA TYR A 879 15.09 -18.81 8.18
C TYR A 879 14.68 -19.44 6.85
N SER A 880 13.73 -18.81 6.16
CA SER A 880 13.47 -19.02 4.74
C SER A 880 13.18 -20.47 4.30
N ILE A 881 12.43 -21.23 5.09
CA ILE A 881 12.08 -22.62 4.79
C ILE A 881 10.83 -22.74 3.91
N LYS A 882 10.77 -23.82 3.13
CA LYS A 882 9.61 -24.19 2.29
C LYS A 882 8.67 -25.14 3.02
N GLU A 883 7.53 -25.45 2.40
CA GLU A 883 6.51 -26.33 2.98
C GLU A 883 7.05 -27.67 3.47
N ASP A 884 7.78 -28.41 2.63
CA ASP A 884 8.29 -29.74 3.01
C ASP A 884 9.17 -29.65 4.27
N GLU A 885 10.04 -28.64 4.33
CA GLU A 885 10.89 -28.37 5.49
C GLU A 885 10.09 -27.95 6.72
N ILE A 886 9.00 -27.18 6.55
CA ILE A 886 8.07 -26.83 7.65
C ILE A 886 7.47 -28.10 8.25
N LEU A 887 7.00 -29.02 7.42
CA LEU A 887 6.41 -30.29 7.86
C LEU A 887 7.45 -31.20 8.52
N ASP A 888 8.63 -31.33 7.91
CA ASP A 888 9.75 -32.13 8.44
C ASP A 888 10.23 -31.64 9.81
N ILE A 889 10.04 -30.35 10.12
CA ILE A 889 10.35 -29.79 11.43
C ILE A 889 9.19 -29.96 12.41
N LEU A 890 7.98 -29.56 12.03
CA LEU A 890 6.85 -29.46 12.96
C LEU A 890 6.29 -30.83 13.34
N LEU A 891 6.18 -31.77 12.40
CA LEU A 891 5.59 -33.08 12.67
C LEU A 891 6.37 -33.88 13.72
N PRO A 892 7.72 -33.99 13.66
CA PRO A 892 8.48 -34.61 14.74
C PRO A 892 8.36 -33.87 16.07
N LEU A 893 8.29 -32.53 16.07
CA LEU A 893 8.13 -31.75 17.30
C LEU A 893 6.77 -31.98 17.95
N PHE A 894 5.69 -32.04 17.18
CA PHE A 894 4.35 -32.37 17.71
C PHE A 894 4.28 -33.80 18.24
N LYS A 895 4.91 -34.76 17.55
CA LYS A 895 5.02 -36.14 18.05
C LYS A 895 5.80 -36.21 19.37
N ARG A 896 6.87 -35.43 19.51
CA ARG A 896 7.60 -35.34 20.78
C ARG A 896 6.75 -34.67 21.86
N TRP A 897 6.01 -33.61 21.53
CA TRP A 897 5.11 -32.95 22.47
C TRP A 897 4.04 -33.91 23.00
N SER A 898 3.43 -34.75 22.15
CA SER A 898 2.44 -35.74 22.64
C SER A 898 3.01 -36.77 23.62
N LEU A 899 4.32 -37.05 23.55
CA LEU A 899 4.99 -38.07 24.36
C LEU A 899 5.71 -37.51 25.59
N GLU A 900 6.25 -36.30 25.49
CA GLU A 900 7.21 -35.72 26.45
C GLU A 900 6.66 -34.52 27.24
N ARG A 901 5.44 -34.03 26.92
CA ARG A 901 4.84 -32.88 27.61
C ARG A 901 4.49 -33.19 29.06
N GLU A 902 4.59 -32.16 29.90
CA GLU A 902 4.01 -32.21 31.24
C GLU A 902 2.47 -32.04 31.17
N GLU A 903 1.78 -32.39 32.26
CA GLU A 903 0.31 -32.28 32.30
C GLU A 903 -0.14 -30.83 32.10
N GLY A 904 -0.94 -30.59 31.07
CA GLY A 904 -1.44 -29.25 30.73
C GLY A 904 -0.40 -28.32 30.09
N GLU A 905 0.79 -28.81 29.71
CA GLU A 905 1.85 -27.98 29.13
C GLU A 905 1.56 -27.60 27.66
N PRO A 906 1.44 -26.30 27.33
CA PRO A 906 1.30 -25.84 25.95
C PRO A 906 2.57 -26.08 25.11
N PHE A 907 2.41 -26.17 23.80
CA PHE A 907 3.50 -26.47 22.88
C PHE A 907 4.63 -25.43 22.92
N GLY A 908 4.29 -24.15 23.06
CA GLY A 908 5.25 -23.04 23.15
C GLY A 908 6.14 -23.10 24.39
N ASP A 909 5.60 -23.57 25.52
CA ASP A 909 6.36 -23.79 26.75
C ASP A 909 7.20 -25.07 26.65
N PHE A 910 6.62 -26.13 26.08
CA PHE A 910 7.31 -27.38 25.81
C PHE A 910 8.62 -27.18 25.04
N VAL A 911 8.58 -26.49 23.90
CA VAL A 911 9.79 -26.28 23.07
C VAL A 911 10.87 -25.46 23.78
N ILE A 912 10.50 -24.63 24.76
CA ILE A 912 11.47 -23.93 25.62
C ILE A 912 12.05 -24.88 26.67
N ARG A 913 11.20 -25.64 27.37
CA ARG A 913 11.60 -26.57 28.43
C ARG A 913 12.58 -27.62 27.93
N ILE A 914 12.31 -28.23 26.77
CA ILE A 914 13.18 -29.25 26.17
C ILE A 914 14.37 -28.66 25.40
N GLY A 915 14.55 -27.34 25.41
CA GLY A 915 15.72 -26.66 24.86
C GLY A 915 15.77 -26.54 23.34
N ILE A 916 14.64 -26.62 22.63
CA ILE A 916 14.55 -26.39 21.18
C ILE A 916 14.78 -24.91 20.85
N ILE A 917 14.26 -24.00 21.67
CA ILE A 917 14.39 -22.56 21.48
C ILE A 917 14.53 -21.83 22.83
N LYS A 918 15.28 -20.73 22.86
CA LYS A 918 15.37 -19.86 24.05
C LYS A 918 14.16 -18.92 24.14
N PRO A 919 13.64 -18.64 25.35
CA PRO A 919 12.54 -17.70 25.51
C PRO A 919 12.98 -16.28 25.16
N THR A 920 12.08 -15.49 24.57
CA THR A 920 12.26 -14.03 24.48
C THR A 920 11.76 -13.40 25.78
N THR A 921 12.67 -12.80 26.56
CA THR A 921 12.34 -12.19 27.86
C THR A 921 11.76 -10.78 27.72
N GLU A 922 12.28 -9.99 26.78
CA GLU A 922 11.79 -8.66 26.42
C GLU A 922 11.94 -8.42 24.92
N GLY A 923 11.14 -7.51 24.36
CA GLY A 923 11.16 -7.22 22.92
C GLY A 923 12.53 -6.79 22.37
N LYS A 924 13.28 -5.98 23.12
CA LYS A 924 14.63 -5.53 22.71
C LYS A 924 15.66 -6.66 22.58
N TYR A 925 15.44 -7.79 23.25
CA TYR A 925 16.29 -9.00 23.19
C TYR A 925 15.75 -10.04 22.20
N PHE A 926 14.79 -9.66 21.36
CA PHE A 926 14.18 -10.56 20.37
C PHE A 926 15.21 -11.19 19.43
N HIS A 927 16.26 -10.45 19.07
CA HIS A 927 17.31 -10.89 18.16
C HIS A 927 18.51 -11.58 18.83
N ASP A 928 18.48 -11.73 20.16
CA ASP A 928 19.55 -12.38 20.93
C ASP A 928 19.31 -13.90 20.96
N ASP A 929 20.34 -14.71 21.24
CA ASP A 929 20.24 -16.17 21.40
C ASP A 929 19.53 -16.90 20.23
N ILE A 930 19.65 -16.38 19.01
CA ILE A 930 19.18 -17.06 17.80
C ILE A 930 20.08 -18.27 17.55
N PRO A 931 19.53 -19.48 17.31
CA PRO A 931 20.33 -20.66 17.01
C PRO A 931 21.30 -20.43 15.84
N GLU A 932 22.55 -20.87 15.96
CA GLU A 932 23.55 -20.73 14.89
C GLU A 932 23.13 -21.48 13.61
N ASP A 933 22.35 -22.55 13.76
CA ASP A 933 21.82 -23.40 12.69
C ASP A 933 20.47 -22.93 12.13
N ALA A 934 20.02 -21.73 12.52
CA ALA A 934 18.76 -21.15 12.04
C ALA A 934 18.72 -20.99 10.51
#